data_AF-A0A9K3KGJ2-F1
#
_entry.id   AF-A0A9K3KGJ2-F1
#
_cell.length_a   1.000
_cell.length_b   1.000
_cell.length_c   1.000
_cell.angle_alpha   90.00
_cell.angle_beta   90.00
_cell.angle_gamma   90.00
#
_symmetry.space_group_name_H-M   'P 1'
#
loop_
_entity.id
_entity.type
_entity.pdbx_description
1 polymer ?
#
loop_
_entity_poly.entity_id
_entity_poly.type
_entity_poly.pdbx_seq_one_letter_code
_entity_poly.pdbx_strand_id
1 'polypeptide(L)'
;MPRSTTIIGRSLHFLFLFAALSLESISGRYATKSVSSLRRNTAATQDIVLAAEDATLFESSLQSNHVGFTGNGFIDYGGVGSYAIWSVDIPVSGSYQLILRYASASNRGPMSVLFNGTKVGEFLIATTNSWTNWISETITVSLSAGKDKELKLFADVIRGPNVDMVTLKQLDTNSGSSPSFKVVLEPNQSLVRNQFVASDSGAYETGLNSGGDLVVRDKPSSTVLWSLAASIKENISGDRMYMQDDGNLVIRDANQRAVWDSKTYNNLGAQFSINNKGGIAVISRNQQEVWAGGPENRRAPIGGSSTPTPVPVPTPYISRNPTSQPTQPPWRPQPSGNFPYTTVLQGNQNFGRGTFVESPNRKYRVGLNSRGNLIMMEGTSEVWRLKDTQRRDISSIERAFMQSDGNLVLREMSGRSRWNSETSNNFGSEFRIDDGGQLSVVYRGTVIWMDGIPRQIYRGPSSPDLQFPVRGMFYYAWYPETWTIGGVMVFYRPNLGALPQGHYRSDDPLVVQEHVKALDYAFTDLGIISWWGVSNRLDRARITQLMDETVRQRSPIKWTVYYENEMENNFTVEEIVNDLNYLKHWFAWHPTWAHKDGKPVIFVWNENSCDVANRWKEAGRRANWYVVLKLFPQFESCPNQPDSWHQYGVANDYLEHPPYSFCIAPGFWKANDPAPRNPRIGRIRFCEQVAKMNKSGLDWQLVVSFNEWGEGTAVESAVEWGSASGYGDYLDCLHDPIRFG
;
A
#
# COMPACT_ATOMS: atom_id res chain seq x y z
N MET A 1 8.96 38.02 -71.47
CA MET A 1 8.26 37.23 -72.50
C MET A 1 9.09 35.99 -72.81
N PRO A 2 8.53 34.87 -73.29
CA PRO A 2 7.28 34.18 -72.93
C PRO A 2 7.67 32.80 -72.31
N ARG A 3 6.90 31.69 -72.23
CA ARG A 3 5.47 31.36 -72.38
C ARG A 3 5.20 30.10 -71.51
N SER A 4 3.96 29.89 -71.07
CA SER A 4 3.50 28.60 -70.52
C SER A 4 3.31 27.54 -71.63
N THR A 5 3.17 26.27 -71.25
CA THR A 5 2.04 25.32 -71.54
C THR A 5 2.51 23.84 -71.68
N THR A 6 1.77 22.74 -71.40
CA THR A 6 0.52 22.46 -70.64
C THR A 6 0.18 20.94 -70.66
N ILE A 7 -0.31 20.37 -69.53
CA ILE A 7 -1.27 19.23 -69.38
C ILE A 7 -0.87 17.72 -69.51
N ILE A 8 -1.16 16.97 -68.41
CA ILE A 8 -1.85 15.65 -68.23
C ILE A 8 -1.44 14.46 -69.14
N GLY A 9 -1.11 13.26 -68.67
CA GLY A 9 -1.34 12.56 -67.39
C GLY A 9 -1.99 11.18 -67.65
N ARG A 10 -1.68 10.12 -66.87
CA ARG A 10 -2.55 8.94 -66.60
C ARG A 10 -1.94 7.97 -65.56
N SER A 11 -2.76 7.02 -65.10
CA SER A 11 -2.73 6.44 -63.74
C SER A 11 -1.87 5.18 -63.52
N LEU A 12 -1.44 5.04 -62.25
CA LEU A 12 -1.10 3.84 -61.44
C LEU A 12 -0.99 2.46 -62.12
N HIS A 13 0.11 1.74 -61.83
CA HIS A 13 0.10 0.48 -61.05
C HIS A 13 1.47 0.16 -60.37
N PHE A 14 1.38 -0.11 -59.06
CA PHE A 14 2.22 -0.84 -58.08
C PHE A 14 3.62 -1.51 -58.32
N LEU A 15 4.34 -1.67 -57.18
CA LEU A 15 5.37 -2.68 -56.74
C LEU A 15 6.91 -2.34 -56.65
N PHE A 16 7.38 -2.06 -55.40
CA PHE A 16 8.57 -2.57 -54.64
C PHE A 16 10.09 -2.16 -54.72
N LEU A 17 10.68 -2.04 -53.50
CA LEU A 17 12.00 -2.51 -52.93
C LEU A 17 13.32 -1.62 -52.85
N PHE A 18 13.66 -1.13 -51.62
CA PHE A 18 14.98 -1.05 -50.87
C PHE A 18 16.30 -0.44 -51.48
N ALA A 19 17.36 0.08 -50.79
CA ALA A 19 17.79 0.28 -49.36
C ALA A 19 18.86 1.44 -49.17
N ALA A 20 19.50 1.56 -47.98
CA ALA A 20 20.21 2.75 -47.39
C ALA A 20 21.78 2.88 -47.49
N LEU A 21 22.38 3.96 -46.93
CA LEU A 21 23.84 4.31 -46.88
C LEU A 21 24.26 5.20 -45.63
N SER A 22 25.58 5.42 -45.37
CA SER A 22 26.18 5.78 -44.03
C SER A 22 27.21 6.99 -43.92
N LEU A 23 28.19 6.99 -42.97
CA LEU A 23 28.84 8.11 -42.18
C LEU A 23 30.24 8.76 -42.61
N GLU A 24 30.60 9.93 -42.01
CA GLU A 24 31.95 10.58 -41.67
C GLU A 24 32.92 11.27 -42.73
N SER A 25 33.95 12.14 -42.46
CA SER A 25 34.32 13.19 -41.41
C SER A 25 35.67 14.01 -41.65
N ILE A 26 36.11 14.90 -40.70
CA ILE A 26 37.50 15.43 -40.33
C ILE A 26 38.20 16.76 -40.88
N SER A 27 38.55 17.71 -39.94
CA SER A 27 39.67 18.74 -39.77
C SER A 27 40.12 19.82 -40.83
N GLY A 28 40.85 20.96 -40.57
CA GLY A 28 41.37 21.69 -39.36
C GLY A 28 42.44 22.84 -39.60
N ARG A 29 42.86 23.60 -38.53
CA ARG A 29 43.91 24.71 -38.39
C ARG A 29 43.47 26.18 -38.70
N TYR A 30 43.97 27.30 -38.11
CA TYR A 30 45.21 27.73 -37.37
C TYR A 30 44.95 28.54 -36.05
N ALA A 31 45.98 29.06 -35.35
CA ALA A 31 45.96 29.47 -33.91
C ALA A 31 46.62 30.83 -33.54
N THR A 32 46.42 31.35 -32.30
CA THR A 32 47.47 31.95 -31.44
C THR A 32 47.09 32.18 -29.94
N LYS A 33 48.04 31.81 -29.05
CA LYS A 33 48.40 32.28 -27.67
C LYS A 33 47.36 32.59 -26.56
N SER A 34 47.73 32.11 -25.36
CA SER A 34 47.02 32.20 -24.08
C SER A 34 47.62 33.22 -23.10
N VAL A 35 46.77 33.91 -22.33
CA VAL A 35 47.04 34.30 -20.92
C VAL A 35 45.76 34.08 -20.13
N SER A 36 45.81 33.27 -19.07
CA SER A 36 44.63 32.85 -18.31
C SER A 36 44.55 33.55 -16.95
N SER A 37 43.66 34.53 -16.82
CA SER A 37 43.26 35.07 -15.50
C SER A 37 41.82 35.55 -15.47
N LEU A 38 40.98 34.79 -14.77
CA LEU A 38 39.82 35.23 -13.99
C LEU A 38 38.93 36.37 -14.55
N ARG A 39 37.77 35.98 -15.11
CA ARG A 39 36.46 36.52 -14.69
C ARG A 39 35.42 35.42 -14.79
N ARG A 40 34.97 34.91 -13.63
CA ARG A 40 33.81 34.02 -13.52
C ARG A 40 32.58 34.93 -13.46
N ASN A 41 31.82 35.03 -14.55
CA ASN A 41 30.47 35.59 -14.49
C ASN A 41 29.52 34.46 -14.07
N THR A 42 29.16 34.43 -12.80
CA THR A 42 27.98 33.69 -12.32
C THR A 42 26.74 34.42 -12.78
N ALA A 43 25.91 33.79 -13.61
CA ALA A 43 24.55 34.27 -13.84
C ALA A 43 23.73 33.95 -12.59
N ALA A 44 23.14 34.95 -11.95
CA ALA A 44 22.23 34.73 -10.83
C ALA A 44 20.88 34.23 -11.36
N THR A 45 20.36 33.15 -10.78
CA THR A 45 18.98 32.71 -11.02
C THR A 45 18.01 33.70 -10.39
N GLN A 46 17.08 34.24 -11.16
CA GLN A 46 16.09 35.21 -10.70
C GLN A 46 14.94 34.50 -9.98
N ASP A 47 14.49 35.06 -8.85
CA ASP A 47 13.32 34.56 -8.12
C ASP A 47 12.04 34.68 -8.96
N ILE A 48 11.17 33.67 -8.90
CA ILE A 48 9.85 33.69 -9.56
C ILE A 48 8.81 34.08 -8.51
N VAL A 49 8.09 35.18 -8.73
CA VAL A 49 7.03 35.65 -7.81
C VAL A 49 5.66 35.39 -8.42
N LEU A 50 4.79 34.75 -7.64
CA LEU A 50 3.40 34.46 -7.97
C LEU A 50 2.51 35.35 -7.09
N ALA A 51 1.96 36.42 -7.65
CA ALA A 51 1.16 37.40 -6.92
C ALA A 51 -0.30 36.95 -6.74
N ALA A 52 -0.99 37.46 -5.71
CA ALA A 52 -2.38 37.13 -5.43
C ALA A 52 -3.33 37.42 -6.59
N GLU A 53 -3.15 38.54 -7.29
CA GLU A 53 -3.99 38.96 -8.42
C GLU A 53 -3.84 38.11 -9.69
N ASP A 54 -2.75 37.34 -9.82
CA ASP A 54 -2.48 36.48 -10.97
C ASP A 54 -3.07 35.06 -10.80
N ALA A 55 -3.71 34.78 -9.67
CA ALA A 55 -4.24 33.46 -9.32
C ALA A 55 -5.62 33.18 -9.95
N THR A 56 -5.82 31.95 -10.44
CA THR A 56 -7.16 31.40 -10.67
C THR A 56 -7.69 30.85 -9.34
N LEU A 57 -8.86 31.33 -8.91
CA LEU A 57 -9.42 31.05 -7.59
C LEU A 57 -10.66 30.13 -7.65
N PHE A 58 -10.81 29.28 -6.63
CA PHE A 58 -12.00 28.47 -6.40
C PHE A 58 -12.41 28.55 -4.93
N GLU A 59 -13.69 28.86 -4.68
CA GLU A 59 -14.25 29.13 -3.33
C GLU A 59 -13.35 30.09 -2.52
N SER A 60 -12.71 31.04 -3.20
CA SER A 60 -11.77 32.04 -2.68
C SER A 60 -11.96 33.35 -3.46
N SER A 61 -11.59 34.49 -2.88
CA SER A 61 -11.77 35.80 -3.54
C SER A 61 -10.56 36.72 -3.37
N LEU A 62 -10.28 37.56 -4.37
CA LEU A 62 -9.29 38.64 -4.23
C LEU A 62 -9.92 39.79 -3.45
N GLN A 63 -9.26 40.22 -2.37
CA GLN A 63 -9.73 41.26 -1.45
C GLN A 63 -8.64 42.31 -1.18
N SER A 64 -9.04 43.50 -0.75
CA SER A 64 -8.12 44.62 -0.47
C SER A 64 -8.48 45.40 0.81
N ASN A 65 -9.33 44.82 1.67
CA ASN A 65 -9.92 45.46 2.85
C ASN A 65 -9.04 45.43 4.12
N HIS A 66 -7.82 44.89 4.02
CA HIS A 66 -6.79 44.91 5.07
C HIS A 66 -5.49 45.45 4.49
N VAL A 67 -4.76 46.29 5.24
CA VAL A 67 -3.52 46.92 4.75
C VAL A 67 -2.30 46.00 4.91
N GLY A 68 -1.26 46.23 4.10
CA GLY A 68 0.05 45.57 4.21
C GLY A 68 0.32 44.42 3.23
N PHE A 69 -0.61 44.12 2.32
CA PHE A 69 -0.38 43.30 1.14
C PHE A 69 0.43 44.06 0.07
N THR A 70 0.82 43.36 -0.99
CA THR A 70 1.61 43.84 -2.14
C THR A 70 0.74 43.76 -3.39
N GLY A 71 0.98 44.62 -4.39
CA GLY A 71 0.16 44.61 -5.61
C GLY A 71 -1.26 45.11 -5.36
N ASN A 72 -2.25 44.47 -5.96
CA ASN A 72 -3.64 44.95 -6.03
C ASN A 72 -4.58 44.32 -4.98
N GLY A 73 -4.17 43.25 -4.31
CA GLY A 73 -4.98 42.60 -3.28
C GLY A 73 -4.30 41.38 -2.66
N PHE A 74 -5.05 40.64 -1.87
CA PHE A 74 -4.68 39.33 -1.32
C PHE A 74 -5.81 38.33 -1.54
N ILE A 75 -5.50 37.03 -1.54
CA ILE A 75 -6.48 35.96 -1.63
C ILE A 75 -7.08 35.70 -0.25
N ASP A 76 -8.38 35.96 -0.09
CA ASP A 76 -9.21 35.51 1.04
C ASP A 76 -9.77 34.12 0.70
N TYR A 77 -9.27 33.10 1.38
CA TYR A 77 -9.68 31.71 1.20
C TYR A 77 -11.00 31.43 1.93
N GLY A 78 -11.97 30.84 1.21
CA GLY A 78 -13.25 30.41 1.76
C GLY A 78 -13.15 29.11 2.57
N GLY A 79 -14.09 28.17 2.37
CA GLY A 79 -14.20 26.97 3.20
C GLY A 79 -13.07 25.94 3.03
N VAL A 80 -13.23 24.78 3.67
CA VAL A 80 -12.41 23.58 3.38
C VAL A 80 -12.54 23.24 1.89
N GLY A 81 -11.42 22.94 1.23
CA GLY A 81 -11.40 22.65 -0.21
C GLY A 81 -11.30 23.87 -1.13
N SER A 82 -11.24 25.10 -0.56
CA SER A 82 -10.91 26.30 -1.32
C SER A 82 -9.44 26.31 -1.79
N TYR A 83 -9.17 26.87 -2.96
CA TYR A 83 -7.82 26.89 -3.53
C TYR A 83 -7.52 28.07 -4.46
N ALA A 84 -6.22 28.30 -4.64
CA ALA A 84 -5.63 29.17 -5.65
C ALA A 84 -4.69 28.38 -6.57
N ILE A 85 -4.66 28.74 -7.86
CA ILE A 85 -3.79 28.14 -8.89
C ILE A 85 -3.03 29.24 -9.62
N TRP A 86 -1.74 29.00 -9.86
CA TRP A 86 -0.92 29.77 -10.78
C TRP A 86 -0.37 28.87 -11.90
N SER A 87 -0.17 29.46 -13.08
CA SER A 87 0.69 28.87 -14.12
C SER A 87 2.13 29.36 -13.90
N VAL A 88 3.12 28.46 -13.90
CA VAL A 88 4.52 28.82 -13.63
C VAL A 88 5.49 28.12 -14.59
N ASP A 89 6.44 28.89 -15.15
CA ASP A 89 7.56 28.38 -15.95
C ASP A 89 8.72 27.99 -15.01
N ILE A 90 9.02 26.70 -14.87
CA ILE A 90 10.16 26.22 -14.08
C ILE A 90 11.38 26.03 -15.01
N PRO A 91 12.45 26.84 -14.89
CA PRO A 91 13.54 26.85 -15.87
C PRO A 91 14.43 25.60 -15.80
N VAL A 92 14.61 25.01 -14.61
CA VAL A 92 15.50 23.85 -14.39
C VAL A 92 14.89 22.94 -13.32
N SER A 93 15.00 21.62 -13.48
CA SER A 93 14.53 20.68 -12.45
C SER A 93 15.46 20.74 -11.23
N GLY A 94 14.91 20.83 -10.02
CA GLY A 94 15.72 20.89 -8.81
C GLY A 94 14.92 21.31 -7.58
N SER A 95 15.64 21.58 -6.49
CA SER A 95 15.07 22.08 -5.24
C SER A 95 14.81 23.58 -5.34
N TYR A 96 13.58 23.98 -5.01
CA TYR A 96 13.16 25.37 -4.88
C TYR A 96 12.66 25.63 -3.46
N GLN A 97 13.03 26.77 -2.89
CA GLN A 97 12.33 27.31 -1.72
C GLN A 97 11.05 28.00 -2.19
N LEU A 98 9.91 27.62 -1.63
CA LEU A 98 8.63 28.31 -1.79
C LEU A 98 8.38 29.13 -0.52
N ILE A 99 8.27 30.43 -0.69
CA ILE A 99 8.10 31.41 0.38
C ILE A 99 6.68 31.97 0.26
N LEU A 100 5.78 31.54 1.14
CA LEU A 100 4.39 31.99 1.21
C LEU A 100 4.30 33.21 2.12
N ARG A 101 3.89 34.37 1.59
CA ARG A 101 3.58 35.56 2.40
C ARG A 101 2.08 35.58 2.73
N TYR A 102 1.74 35.61 4.02
CA TYR A 102 0.36 35.49 4.48
C TYR A 102 0.08 36.26 5.78
N ALA A 103 -1.21 36.51 6.07
CA ALA A 103 -1.71 37.01 7.35
C ALA A 103 -2.91 36.18 7.84
N SER A 104 -3.01 35.95 9.17
CA SER A 104 -4.16 35.27 9.76
C SER A 104 -4.39 35.65 11.22
N ALA A 105 -5.64 35.98 11.57
CA ALA A 105 -6.03 36.26 12.95
C ALA A 105 -6.20 35.02 13.84
N SER A 106 -6.09 33.79 13.30
CA SER A 106 -6.08 32.55 14.07
C SER A 106 -5.36 31.42 13.33
N ASN A 107 -5.02 30.33 14.03
CA ASN A 107 -4.37 29.16 13.43
C ASN A 107 -5.29 28.52 12.37
N ARG A 108 -4.75 28.21 11.18
CA ARG A 108 -5.45 27.54 10.08
C ARG A 108 -4.95 26.12 9.81
N GLY A 109 -3.84 25.71 10.43
CA GLY A 109 -3.29 24.36 10.22
C GLY A 109 -2.72 24.18 8.81
N PRO A 110 -2.75 22.96 8.25
CA PRO A 110 -2.05 22.64 7.01
C PRO A 110 -2.72 23.21 5.75
N MET A 111 -1.89 23.64 4.80
CA MET A 111 -2.26 23.94 3.42
C MET A 111 -1.32 23.25 2.43
N SER A 112 -1.86 22.32 1.66
CA SER A 112 -1.13 21.53 0.67
C SER A 112 -0.68 22.38 -0.51
N VAL A 113 0.57 22.16 -0.91
CA VAL A 113 1.13 22.64 -2.18
C VAL A 113 1.15 21.49 -3.16
N LEU A 114 0.43 21.63 -4.27
CA LEU A 114 0.40 20.65 -5.36
C LEU A 114 1.07 21.24 -6.60
N PHE A 115 1.86 20.43 -7.30
CA PHE A 115 2.49 20.75 -8.57
C PHE A 115 2.00 19.74 -9.63
N ASN A 116 1.30 20.22 -10.66
CA ASN A 116 0.58 19.40 -11.64
C ASN A 116 -0.28 18.29 -10.99
N GLY A 117 -1.07 18.66 -9.97
CA GLY A 117 -1.94 17.72 -9.24
C GLY A 117 -1.25 16.76 -8.25
N THR A 118 0.08 16.77 -8.14
CA THR A 118 0.81 15.96 -7.15
C THR A 118 1.19 16.82 -5.95
N LYS A 119 0.89 16.41 -4.71
CA LYS A 119 1.33 17.13 -3.50
C LYS A 119 2.86 17.08 -3.38
N VAL A 120 3.51 18.24 -3.41
CA VAL A 120 4.98 18.40 -3.32
C VAL A 120 5.44 19.05 -2.02
N GLY A 121 4.51 19.60 -1.23
CA GLY A 121 4.79 20.21 0.07
C GLY A 121 3.51 20.61 0.80
N GLU A 122 3.67 21.24 1.96
CA GLU A 122 2.59 21.73 2.80
C GLU A 122 3.09 22.89 3.67
N PHE A 123 2.32 23.98 3.75
CA PHE A 123 2.57 25.07 4.69
C PHE A 123 1.75 24.86 5.96
N LEU A 124 2.36 24.99 7.14
CA LEU A 124 1.67 24.98 8.43
C LEU A 124 1.30 26.40 8.85
N ILE A 125 0.06 26.81 8.59
CA ILE A 125 -0.42 28.18 8.73
C ILE A 125 -0.76 28.50 10.19
N ALA A 126 0.24 28.96 10.93
CA ALA A 126 0.08 29.50 12.27
C ALA A 126 -0.67 30.86 12.26
N THR A 127 -1.18 31.28 13.42
CA THR A 127 -1.72 32.63 13.61
C THR A 127 -0.61 33.68 13.47
N THR A 128 -0.86 34.76 12.74
CA THR A 128 -0.04 35.99 12.76
C THR A 128 -0.59 37.02 13.75
N ASN A 129 -1.66 36.67 14.48
CA ASN A 129 -2.39 37.48 15.47
C ASN A 129 -3.15 38.69 14.91
N SER A 130 -3.08 38.96 13.60
CA SER A 130 -3.89 39.99 12.93
C SER A 130 -3.96 39.74 11.42
N TRP A 131 -5.10 40.10 10.80
CA TRP A 131 -5.24 40.13 9.33
C TRP A 131 -4.38 41.20 8.63
N THR A 132 -3.76 42.11 9.39
CA THR A 132 -2.81 43.11 8.89
C THR A 132 -1.35 42.81 9.24
N ASN A 133 -1.07 41.72 9.98
CA ASN A 133 0.29 41.30 10.28
C ASN A 133 0.72 40.21 9.29
N TRP A 134 1.54 40.61 8.32
CA TRP A 134 1.99 39.76 7.22
C TRP A 134 3.36 39.18 7.52
N ILE A 135 3.47 37.85 7.54
CA ILE A 135 4.73 37.12 7.71
C ILE A 135 5.00 36.27 6.47
N SER A 136 6.19 35.67 6.39
CA SER A 136 6.52 34.69 5.36
C SER A 136 6.91 33.35 5.99
N GLU A 137 6.29 32.28 5.52
CA GLU A 137 6.66 30.89 5.82
C GLU A 137 7.41 30.29 4.63
N THR A 138 8.39 29.42 4.86
CA THR A 138 9.23 28.86 3.78
C THR A 138 9.31 27.34 3.86
N ILE A 139 9.02 26.69 2.74
CA ILE A 139 9.23 25.25 2.55
C ILE A 139 10.19 25.01 1.38
N THR A 140 10.85 23.85 1.35
CA THR A 140 11.66 23.44 0.19
C THR A 140 10.96 22.28 -0.52
N VAL A 141 10.79 22.38 -1.83
CA VAL A 141 10.13 21.35 -2.66
C VAL A 141 10.96 21.05 -3.90
N SER A 142 10.85 19.83 -4.43
CA SER A 142 11.48 19.46 -5.70
C SER A 142 10.52 19.72 -6.86
N LEU A 143 10.89 20.60 -7.79
CA LEU A 143 10.10 20.92 -8.98
C LEU A 143 10.76 20.37 -10.25
N SER A 144 9.95 19.97 -11.22
CA SER A 144 10.41 19.56 -12.54
C SER A 144 10.32 20.69 -13.54
N ALA A 145 11.34 20.82 -14.38
CA ALA A 145 11.41 21.84 -15.43
C ALA A 145 10.24 21.76 -16.42
N GLY A 146 10.01 22.90 -17.06
CA GLY A 146 9.09 23.06 -18.18
C GLY A 146 8.17 24.25 -17.97
N LYS A 147 7.47 24.60 -19.05
CA LYS A 147 6.53 25.71 -19.10
C LYS A 147 5.14 25.34 -18.59
N ASP A 148 4.36 26.37 -18.29
CA ASP A 148 2.92 26.30 -18.02
C ASP A 148 2.54 25.24 -16.97
N LYS A 149 3.32 25.15 -15.90
CA LYS A 149 3.12 24.16 -14.83
C LYS A 149 2.05 24.67 -13.86
N GLU A 150 1.15 23.79 -13.43
CA GLU A 150 0.18 24.16 -12.39
C GLU A 150 0.85 24.13 -11.02
N LEU A 151 0.89 25.26 -10.32
CA LEU A 151 1.13 25.31 -8.86
C LEU A 151 -0.19 25.66 -8.16
N LYS A 152 -0.67 24.76 -7.29
CA LYS A 152 -1.93 24.89 -6.55
C LYS A 152 -1.66 24.95 -5.04
N LEU A 153 -2.26 25.92 -4.36
CA LEU A 153 -2.24 26.06 -2.90
C LEU A 153 -3.66 25.87 -2.36
N PHE A 154 -3.87 24.81 -1.55
CA PHE A 154 -5.17 24.24 -1.20
C PHE A 154 -5.41 24.23 0.32
N ALA A 155 -6.63 24.56 0.75
CA ALA A 155 -7.00 24.61 2.17
C ALA A 155 -7.58 23.25 2.66
N ASP A 156 -6.77 22.46 3.37
CA ASP A 156 -7.06 21.04 3.66
C ASP A 156 -8.11 20.80 4.76
N VAL A 157 -8.10 21.60 5.84
CA VAL A 157 -8.78 21.24 7.11
C VAL A 157 -9.76 22.30 7.59
N ILE A 158 -9.51 23.58 7.30
CA ILE A 158 -10.36 24.72 7.62
C ILE A 158 -10.11 25.82 6.57
N ARG A 159 -10.83 26.94 6.64
CA ARG A 159 -10.56 28.13 5.81
C ARG A 159 -9.09 28.56 5.87
N GLY A 160 -8.54 28.99 4.74
CA GLY A 160 -7.15 29.43 4.66
C GLY A 160 -6.86 30.77 5.37
N PRO A 161 -5.60 31.23 5.33
CA PRO A 161 -5.21 32.59 5.68
C PRO A 161 -5.51 33.55 4.52
N ASN A 162 -5.24 34.83 4.74
CA ASN A 162 -5.11 35.78 3.64
C ASN A 162 -3.71 35.59 3.01
N VAL A 163 -3.64 35.29 1.72
CA VAL A 163 -2.37 35.04 1.00
C VAL A 163 -2.03 36.21 0.08
N ASP A 164 -0.82 36.75 0.21
CA ASP A 164 -0.31 37.87 -0.58
C ASP A 164 0.44 37.41 -1.84
N MET A 165 1.39 36.47 -1.66
CA MET A 165 2.19 35.93 -2.77
C MET A 165 2.88 34.63 -2.39
N VAL A 166 3.32 33.88 -3.41
CA VAL A 166 4.27 32.77 -3.27
C VAL A 166 5.52 33.09 -4.10
N THR A 167 6.71 33.09 -3.49
CA THR A 167 7.99 33.27 -4.21
C THR A 167 8.75 31.95 -4.29
N LEU A 168 9.21 31.57 -5.49
CA LEU A 168 10.05 30.41 -5.74
C LEU A 168 11.50 30.85 -5.93
N LYS A 169 12.42 30.35 -5.11
CA LYS A 169 13.87 30.57 -5.24
C LYS A 169 14.59 29.27 -5.56
N GLN A 170 15.33 29.21 -6.66
CA GLN A 170 16.12 28.03 -7.01
C GLN A 170 17.33 27.90 -6.07
N LEU A 171 17.64 26.69 -5.63
CA LEU A 171 18.87 26.40 -4.87
C LEU A 171 19.99 25.94 -5.82
N ASP A 172 21.18 26.54 -5.69
CA ASP A 172 22.32 26.37 -6.60
C ASP A 172 22.91 24.94 -6.57
N THR A 173 23.19 24.38 -7.74
CA THR A 173 23.58 22.95 -7.92
C THR A 173 25.08 22.75 -8.27
N ASN A 174 25.97 23.60 -7.74
CA ASN A 174 27.41 23.59 -8.07
C ASN A 174 28.29 22.83 -7.06
N SER A 175 28.08 21.51 -6.91
CA SER A 175 29.10 20.58 -6.41
C SER A 175 28.81 19.14 -6.86
N GLY A 176 29.79 18.50 -7.51
CA GLY A 176 29.64 17.16 -8.07
C GLY A 176 29.48 16.06 -7.02
N SER A 177 28.71 15.02 -7.37
CA SER A 177 28.31 13.87 -6.54
C SER A 177 27.68 14.24 -5.18
N SER A 178 26.35 14.15 -5.10
CA SER A 178 25.68 13.98 -3.80
C SER A 178 26.34 12.81 -3.05
N PRO A 179 26.54 12.89 -1.73
CA PRO A 179 27.13 11.79 -0.99
C PRO A 179 26.28 10.52 -1.16
N SER A 180 26.91 9.42 -1.54
CA SER A 180 26.27 8.11 -1.47
C SER A 180 26.06 7.78 0.01
N PHE A 181 24.80 7.83 0.45
CA PHE A 181 24.39 7.40 1.78
C PHE A 181 23.96 5.94 1.75
N LYS A 182 24.44 5.19 2.74
CA LYS A 182 24.02 3.84 3.06
C LYS A 182 22.98 3.91 4.16
N VAL A 183 21.86 3.21 4.01
CA VAL A 183 20.85 3.11 5.06
C VAL A 183 21.43 2.42 6.30
N VAL A 184 21.17 3.02 7.46
CA VAL A 184 21.52 2.54 8.81
C VAL A 184 20.29 2.03 9.53
N LEU A 185 19.16 2.72 9.37
CA LEU A 185 17.82 2.30 9.80
C LEU A 185 16.81 2.65 8.72
N GLU A 186 16.15 1.62 8.19
CA GLU A 186 14.89 1.77 7.46
C GLU A 186 13.77 2.25 8.41
N PRO A 187 12.64 2.77 7.87
CA PRO A 187 11.45 3.03 8.67
C PRO A 187 11.06 1.82 9.52
N ASN A 188 10.79 2.07 10.80
CA ASN A 188 10.49 1.09 11.84
C ASN A 188 11.64 0.16 12.24
N GLN A 189 12.89 0.47 11.90
CA GLN A 189 14.06 -0.22 12.46
C GLN A 189 14.65 0.52 13.67
N SER A 190 15.34 -0.23 14.54
CA SER A 190 16.09 0.34 15.66
C SER A 190 17.46 -0.28 15.86
N LEU A 191 18.44 0.54 16.28
CA LEU A 191 19.67 0.09 16.93
C LEU A 191 19.51 0.21 18.44
N VAL A 192 19.95 -0.79 19.20
CA VAL A 192 20.08 -0.69 20.67
C VAL A 192 21.51 -0.31 21.07
N ARG A 193 21.69 0.03 22.35
CA ARG A 193 22.97 0.38 22.97
C ARG A 193 24.09 -0.60 22.58
N ASN A 194 25.26 -0.05 22.22
CA ASN A 194 26.44 -0.73 21.69
C ASN A 194 26.33 -1.32 20.27
N GLN A 195 25.21 -1.17 19.55
CA GLN A 195 25.12 -1.54 18.14
C GLN A 195 25.54 -0.38 17.23
N PHE A 196 26.29 -0.72 16.19
CA PHE A 196 26.86 0.22 15.20
C PHE A 196 26.70 -0.35 13.79
N VAL A 197 26.44 0.53 12.81
CA VAL A 197 26.40 0.19 11.38
C VAL A 197 27.48 0.97 10.65
N ALA A 198 28.27 0.24 9.86
CA ALA A 198 29.37 0.80 9.09
C ALA A 198 28.93 1.31 7.70
N SER A 199 29.46 2.46 7.32
CA SER A 199 29.46 2.97 5.95
C SER A 199 30.05 1.95 4.96
N ASP A 200 29.75 2.09 3.67
CA ASP A 200 30.20 1.12 2.65
C ASP A 200 31.71 1.12 2.42
N SER A 201 32.37 2.23 2.71
CA SER A 201 33.84 2.32 2.78
C SER A 201 34.47 1.48 3.89
N GLY A 202 33.67 1.10 4.91
CA GLY A 202 34.16 0.45 6.13
C GLY A 202 34.97 1.35 7.07
N ALA A 203 35.27 2.60 6.70
CA ALA A 203 36.10 3.51 7.51
C ALA A 203 35.35 4.10 8.72
N TYR A 204 34.05 4.37 8.56
CA TYR A 204 33.22 5.00 9.58
C TYR A 204 32.03 4.13 9.95
N GLU A 205 31.57 4.23 11.20
CA GLU A 205 30.31 3.64 11.66
C GLU A 205 29.56 4.56 12.64
N THR A 206 28.23 4.42 12.68
CA THR A 206 27.34 5.20 13.55
C THR A 206 26.43 4.29 14.36
N GLY A 207 26.06 4.71 15.57
CA GLY A 207 25.27 3.91 16.50
C GLY A 207 25.19 4.51 17.90
N LEU A 208 24.60 3.77 18.84
CA LEU A 208 24.54 4.16 20.25
C LEU A 208 25.75 3.62 21.02
N ASN A 209 26.50 4.49 21.68
CA ASN A 209 27.63 4.08 22.53
C ASN A 209 27.16 3.46 23.86
N SER A 210 28.10 3.00 24.70
CA SER A 210 27.80 2.37 26.00
C SER A 210 27.11 3.30 27.01
N GLY A 211 27.24 4.62 26.85
CA GLY A 211 26.50 5.63 27.61
C GLY A 211 25.06 5.84 27.11
N GLY A 212 24.77 5.49 25.86
CA GLY A 212 23.47 5.70 25.22
C GLY A 212 23.39 6.92 24.31
N ASP A 213 24.52 7.55 23.98
CA ASP A 213 24.57 8.69 23.05
C ASP A 213 24.76 8.20 21.60
N LEU A 214 24.15 8.92 20.64
CA LEU A 214 24.35 8.70 19.21
C LEU A 214 25.69 9.28 18.78
N VAL A 215 26.59 8.42 18.30
CA VAL A 215 27.95 8.81 17.90
C VAL A 215 28.31 8.28 16.53
N VAL A 216 29.15 9.04 15.82
CA VAL A 216 29.92 8.57 14.65
C VAL A 216 31.36 8.34 15.11
N ARG A 217 31.94 7.20 14.75
CA ARG A 217 33.32 6.85 15.11
C ARG A 217 34.12 6.32 13.93
N ASP A 218 35.43 6.51 14.00
CA ASP A 218 36.40 5.79 13.18
C ASP A 218 36.31 4.30 13.54
N LYS A 219 36.02 3.44 12.58
CA LYS A 219 35.76 2.02 12.83
C LYS A 219 37.03 1.26 13.25
N PRO A 220 38.20 1.43 12.62
CA PRO A 220 39.42 0.73 13.02
C PRO A 220 39.88 1.02 14.46
N SER A 221 39.82 2.28 14.90
CA SER A 221 40.28 2.68 16.24
C SER A 221 39.17 2.78 17.30
N SER A 222 37.90 2.71 16.89
CA SER A 222 36.73 3.04 17.72
C SER A 222 36.71 4.47 18.28
N THR A 223 37.55 5.38 17.75
CA THR A 223 37.63 6.78 18.20
C THR A 223 36.36 7.53 17.80
N VAL A 224 35.62 8.06 18.79
CA VAL A 224 34.43 8.89 18.55
C VAL A 224 34.85 10.21 17.89
N LEU A 225 34.34 10.45 16.67
CA LEU A 225 34.62 11.63 15.86
C LEU A 225 33.54 12.70 16.00
N TRP A 226 32.30 12.28 16.30
CA TRP A 226 31.16 13.14 16.53
C TRP A 226 30.18 12.50 17.51
N SER A 227 29.51 13.33 18.32
CA SER A 227 28.55 12.94 19.34
C SER A 227 27.35 13.88 19.29
N LEU A 228 26.14 13.33 19.40
CA LEU A 228 24.91 14.10 19.43
C LEU A 228 24.80 14.90 20.73
N ALA A 229 25.00 14.24 21.89
CA ALA A 229 25.04 14.88 23.20
C ALA A 229 25.99 16.09 23.25
N ALA A 230 27.21 15.95 22.71
CA ALA A 230 28.18 17.05 22.62
C ALA A 230 27.76 18.16 21.66
N SER A 231 26.99 17.83 20.60
CA SER A 231 26.51 18.79 19.61
C SER A 231 25.36 19.65 20.11
N ILE A 232 24.42 19.06 20.88
CA ILE A 232 23.28 19.78 21.48
C ILE A 232 23.58 20.31 22.89
N LYS A 233 24.69 19.88 23.52
CA LYS A 233 25.11 20.19 24.89
C LYS A 233 24.18 19.65 25.98
N GLU A 234 23.54 18.51 25.73
CA GLU A 234 22.65 17.83 26.66
C GLU A 234 23.13 16.39 26.90
N ASN A 235 22.76 15.79 28.03
CA ASN A 235 23.13 14.41 28.32
C ASN A 235 22.08 13.43 27.77
N ILE A 236 22.46 12.61 26.78
CA ILE A 236 21.59 11.60 26.16
C ILE A 236 21.98 10.21 26.68
N SER A 237 21.07 9.57 27.41
CA SER A 237 21.21 8.20 27.91
C SER A 237 20.17 7.27 27.26
N GLY A 238 20.28 7.09 25.95
CA GLY A 238 19.45 6.16 25.19
C GLY A 238 19.73 4.68 25.50
N ASP A 239 18.70 3.86 25.43
CA ASP A 239 18.80 2.41 25.29
C ASP A 239 18.56 1.96 23.84
N ARG A 240 17.70 2.70 23.12
CA ARG A 240 17.31 2.41 21.73
C ARG A 240 17.21 3.67 20.89
N MET A 241 17.77 3.65 19.68
CA MET A 241 17.53 4.62 18.62
C MET A 241 16.61 3.96 17.58
N TYR A 242 15.53 4.62 17.20
CA TYR A 242 14.46 4.07 16.37
C TYR A 242 14.07 5.08 15.29
N MET A 243 14.07 4.64 14.03
CA MET A 243 13.58 5.41 12.90
C MET A 243 12.07 5.16 12.78
N GLN A 244 11.24 6.15 13.07
CA GLN A 244 9.78 6.02 13.04
C GLN A 244 9.25 6.05 11.60
N ASP A 245 8.10 5.40 11.36
CA ASP A 245 7.36 5.45 10.10
C ASP A 245 6.97 6.87 9.67
N ASP A 246 6.62 7.72 10.64
CA ASP A 246 6.37 9.15 10.47
C ASP A 246 7.57 9.94 9.93
N GLY A 247 8.76 9.34 9.85
CA GLY A 247 9.98 9.95 9.36
C GLY A 247 10.86 10.57 10.43
N ASN A 248 10.55 10.42 11.73
CA ASN A 248 11.36 10.94 12.84
C ASN A 248 12.35 9.91 13.39
N LEU A 249 13.63 10.28 13.54
CA LEU A 249 14.60 9.49 14.29
C LEU A 249 14.51 9.84 15.79
N VAL A 250 14.23 8.85 16.65
CA VAL A 250 14.03 9.03 18.10
C VAL A 250 14.98 8.16 18.91
N ILE A 251 15.59 8.72 19.94
CA ILE A 251 16.35 7.98 20.96
C ILE A 251 15.50 7.89 22.22
N ARG A 252 15.32 6.67 22.75
CA ARG A 252 14.51 6.36 23.94
C ARG A 252 15.37 5.73 25.04
N ASP A 253 15.06 6.02 26.30
CA ASP A 253 15.65 5.35 27.46
C ASP A 253 15.10 3.92 27.66
N ALA A 254 15.63 3.20 28.64
CA ALA A 254 15.19 1.84 28.98
C ALA A 254 13.72 1.75 29.46
N ASN A 255 13.10 2.89 29.81
CA ASN A 255 11.68 3.01 30.17
C ASN A 255 10.82 3.46 28.97
N GLN A 256 11.35 3.40 27.75
CA GLN A 256 10.73 3.83 26.48
C GLN A 256 10.44 5.34 26.37
N ARG A 257 10.93 6.17 27.28
CA ARG A 257 10.77 7.64 27.22
C ARG A 257 11.70 8.20 26.16
N ALA A 258 11.18 9.02 25.25
CA ALA A 258 12.00 9.75 24.30
C ALA A 258 12.93 10.72 25.06
N VAL A 259 14.24 10.53 24.92
CA VAL A 259 15.29 11.40 25.48
C VAL A 259 15.85 12.35 24.42
N TRP A 260 15.62 12.06 23.13
CA TRP A 260 15.89 12.96 22.01
C TRP A 260 15.08 12.54 20.77
N ASP A 261 14.76 13.50 19.89
CA ASP A 261 14.28 13.22 18.55
C ASP A 261 14.69 14.28 17.52
N SER A 262 14.81 13.86 16.26
CA SER A 262 15.32 14.66 15.15
C SER A 262 14.37 15.75 14.61
N LYS A 263 13.12 15.80 15.08
CA LYS A 263 12.05 16.69 14.59
C LYS A 263 11.72 16.55 13.10
N THR A 264 11.90 15.35 12.54
CA THR A 264 11.62 15.05 11.11
C THR A 264 10.32 14.28 10.86
N TYR A 265 9.44 14.23 11.87
CA TYR A 265 8.07 13.72 11.74
C TYR A 265 7.32 14.40 10.57
N ASN A 266 6.43 13.64 9.92
CA ASN A 266 5.77 13.89 8.63
C ASN A 266 6.60 13.57 7.36
N ASN A 267 7.86 13.13 7.47
CA ASN A 267 8.63 12.61 6.33
C ASN A 267 8.42 11.10 6.15
N LEU A 268 7.17 10.70 5.88
CA LEU A 268 6.75 9.29 5.87
C LEU A 268 7.70 8.39 5.09
N GLY A 269 8.22 7.36 5.74
CA GLY A 269 9.19 6.42 5.17
C GLY A 269 10.59 7.01 4.90
N ALA A 270 11.02 8.00 5.67
CA ALA A 270 12.41 8.43 5.69
C ALA A 270 13.33 7.39 6.37
N GLN A 271 14.58 7.34 5.93
CA GLN A 271 15.61 6.40 6.37
C GLN A 271 16.73 7.15 7.10
N PHE A 272 17.18 6.66 8.25
CA PHE A 272 18.42 7.15 8.85
C PHE A 272 19.62 6.45 8.19
N SER A 273 20.64 7.20 7.80
CA SER A 273 21.70 6.75 6.89
C SER A 273 23.08 7.34 7.24
N ILE A 274 24.16 6.71 6.77
CA ILE A 274 25.56 7.16 6.90
C ILE A 274 26.26 7.18 5.55
N ASN A 275 27.10 8.18 5.27
CA ASN A 275 27.90 8.26 4.06
C ASN A 275 29.36 7.80 4.28
N ASN A 276 30.12 7.67 3.19
CA ASN A 276 31.52 7.20 3.21
C ASN A 276 32.56 8.21 3.75
N LYS A 277 32.12 9.29 4.39
CA LYS A 277 32.94 10.31 5.06
C LYS A 277 32.49 10.56 6.50
N GLY A 278 31.55 9.76 7.01
CA GLY A 278 31.01 9.84 8.37
C GLY A 278 29.84 10.82 8.55
N GLY A 279 29.39 11.53 7.51
CA GLY A 279 28.13 12.28 7.58
C GLY A 279 26.96 11.32 7.81
N ILE A 280 26.04 11.68 8.71
CA ILE A 280 24.81 10.93 8.99
C ILE A 280 23.59 11.80 8.71
N ALA A 281 22.52 11.22 8.18
CA ALA A 281 21.32 11.97 7.81
C ALA A 281 20.04 11.14 7.95
N VAL A 282 18.92 11.81 8.17
CA VAL A 282 17.58 11.28 7.89
C VAL A 282 17.21 11.71 6.47
N ILE A 283 16.92 10.74 5.61
CA ILE A 283 16.71 10.93 4.17
C ILE A 283 15.27 10.53 3.83
N SER A 284 14.46 11.46 3.33
CA SER A 284 13.08 11.16 2.92
C SER A 284 13.03 10.25 1.69
N ARG A 285 11.88 9.61 1.40
CA ARG A 285 11.69 8.80 0.18
C ARG A 285 12.08 9.54 -1.11
N ASN A 286 11.95 10.87 -1.10
CA ASN A 286 12.30 11.76 -2.22
C ASN A 286 13.80 12.08 -2.29
N GLN A 287 14.65 11.35 -1.57
CA GLN A 287 16.10 11.51 -1.51
C GLN A 287 16.55 12.89 -0.99
N GLN A 288 15.76 13.51 -0.11
CA GLN A 288 16.12 14.77 0.55
C GLN A 288 16.61 14.50 1.97
N GLU A 289 17.76 15.06 2.34
CA GLU A 289 18.22 15.11 3.73
C GLU A 289 17.33 16.07 4.53
N VAL A 290 16.56 15.55 5.48
CA VAL A 290 15.62 16.31 6.32
C VAL A 290 16.15 16.55 7.74
N TRP A 291 17.20 15.81 8.13
CA TRP A 291 18.05 16.09 9.30
C TRP A 291 19.46 15.58 9.02
N ALA A 292 20.49 16.22 9.57
CA ALA A 292 21.88 15.82 9.37
C ALA A 292 22.76 16.00 10.62
N GLY A 293 23.79 15.17 10.75
CA GLY A 293 24.79 15.16 11.82
C GLY A 293 26.12 14.54 11.36
N GLY A 294 27.02 14.26 12.30
CA GLY A 294 28.35 13.72 12.00
C GLY A 294 29.41 14.80 11.71
N PRO A 295 30.69 14.41 11.54
CA PRO A 295 31.81 15.33 11.43
C PRO A 295 31.81 16.20 10.17
N GLU A 296 31.16 15.80 9.06
CA GLU A 296 31.13 16.61 7.82
C GLU A 296 30.41 17.96 7.96
N ASN A 297 29.52 18.11 8.95
CA ASN A 297 28.91 19.41 9.27
C ASN A 297 29.85 20.36 10.05
N ARG A 298 31.14 20.02 10.17
CA ARG A 298 32.22 20.97 10.48
C ARG A 298 33.35 20.80 9.46
N ARG A 299 33.96 21.92 9.06
CA ARG A 299 35.15 21.96 8.19
C ARG A 299 36.21 20.94 8.65
N ALA A 300 36.40 19.87 7.89
CA ALA A 300 37.57 19.02 8.02
C ALA A 300 38.78 19.69 7.32
N PRO A 301 39.93 19.85 7.99
CA PRO A 301 41.19 20.14 7.31
C PRO A 301 41.59 18.99 6.38
N ILE A 302 42.34 19.32 5.33
CA ILE A 302 42.72 18.44 4.23
C ILE A 302 43.74 17.38 4.68
N GLY A 303 43.58 16.12 4.23
CA GLY A 303 44.70 15.19 4.07
C GLY A 303 44.34 13.70 4.11
N GLY A 304 44.80 12.93 3.12
CA GLY A 304 44.79 11.45 3.17
C GLY A 304 44.28 10.79 1.87
N SER A 305 45.18 10.53 0.93
CA SER A 305 44.89 9.75 -0.28
C SER A 305 45.25 8.27 -0.10
N SER A 306 44.39 7.36 -0.56
CA SER A 306 44.83 6.05 -1.06
C SER A 306 43.86 5.52 -2.13
N THR A 307 44.44 4.89 -3.16
CA THR A 307 43.73 4.34 -4.34
C THR A 307 43.35 2.87 -4.14
N PRO A 308 42.21 2.39 -4.68
CA PRO A 308 41.82 0.99 -4.59
C PRO A 308 42.52 0.10 -5.62
N THR A 309 42.92 -1.10 -5.21
CA THR A 309 43.27 -2.22 -6.12
C THR A 309 42.07 -3.16 -6.29
N PRO A 310 41.77 -3.65 -7.51
CA PRO A 310 40.66 -4.56 -7.74
C PRO A 310 41.01 -6.01 -7.35
N VAL A 311 40.06 -6.71 -6.72
CA VAL A 311 40.11 -8.17 -6.49
C VAL A 311 39.11 -8.84 -7.45
N PRO A 312 39.41 -10.01 -8.06
CA PRO A 312 38.60 -10.54 -9.15
C PRO A 312 37.25 -11.08 -8.69
N VAL A 313 36.20 -10.85 -9.50
CA VAL A 313 34.90 -11.50 -9.37
C VAL A 313 34.99 -12.94 -9.91
N PRO A 314 34.69 -13.99 -9.12
CA PRO A 314 34.47 -15.31 -9.68
C PRO A 314 33.13 -15.34 -10.43
N THR A 315 33.16 -15.73 -11.70
CA THR A 315 31.98 -15.88 -12.56
C THR A 315 30.97 -16.90 -11.99
N PRO A 316 29.65 -16.64 -12.06
CA PRO A 316 28.65 -17.62 -11.66
C PRO A 316 28.69 -18.85 -12.57
N TYR A 317 28.77 -20.04 -11.98
CA TYR A 317 28.52 -21.28 -12.72
C TYR A 317 27.02 -21.42 -12.99
N ILE A 318 26.64 -21.42 -14.26
CA ILE A 318 25.31 -21.85 -14.69
C ILE A 318 25.29 -23.38 -14.70
N SER A 319 24.36 -23.99 -13.95
CA SER A 319 23.94 -25.37 -14.17
C SER A 319 22.47 -25.53 -13.84
N ARG A 320 21.60 -25.07 -14.76
CA ARG A 320 20.19 -25.46 -14.80
C ARG A 320 20.06 -26.83 -15.46
N ASN A 321 19.29 -27.71 -14.86
CA ASN A 321 18.56 -28.76 -15.59
C ASN A 321 17.15 -28.91 -15.00
N PRO A 322 16.19 -28.04 -15.39
CA PRO A 322 14.78 -28.25 -15.13
C PRO A 322 14.22 -29.28 -16.13
N THR A 323 13.74 -30.42 -15.63
CA THR A 323 12.95 -31.36 -16.44
C THR A 323 11.58 -30.75 -16.75
N SER A 324 11.44 -30.23 -17.97
CA SER A 324 10.20 -30.04 -18.73
C SER A 324 8.88 -29.89 -17.93
N GLN A 325 8.51 -28.64 -17.61
CA GLN A 325 7.10 -28.24 -17.59
C GLN A 325 6.77 -27.48 -18.89
N PRO A 326 5.56 -27.65 -19.44
CA PRO A 326 5.24 -27.19 -20.80
C PRO A 326 5.12 -25.66 -20.91
N THR A 327 5.53 -25.14 -22.06
CA THR A 327 5.48 -23.72 -22.39
C THR A 327 4.04 -23.25 -22.64
N GLN A 328 3.40 -22.68 -21.62
CA GLN A 328 2.44 -21.60 -21.83
C GLN A 328 3.04 -20.28 -21.34
N PRO A 329 2.81 -19.15 -22.04
CA PRO A 329 3.20 -17.85 -21.51
C PRO A 329 2.43 -17.60 -20.19
N PRO A 330 3.05 -16.97 -19.17
CA PRO A 330 2.36 -16.71 -17.91
C PRO A 330 1.13 -15.87 -18.19
N TRP A 331 -0.04 -16.43 -17.91
CA TRP A 331 -1.32 -15.75 -18.07
C TRP A 331 -1.35 -14.56 -17.11
N ARG A 332 -1.45 -13.36 -17.66
CA ARG A 332 -1.46 -12.12 -16.87
C ARG A 332 -2.90 -11.66 -16.68
N PRO A 333 -3.39 -11.52 -15.43
CA PRO A 333 -4.67 -10.88 -15.17
C PRO A 333 -4.71 -9.51 -15.86
N GLN A 334 -5.77 -9.24 -16.63
CA GLN A 334 -6.01 -7.89 -17.14
C GLN A 334 -6.53 -7.01 -16.00
N PRO A 335 -6.17 -5.71 -15.94
CA PRO A 335 -6.77 -4.78 -14.99
C PRO A 335 -8.30 -4.81 -15.10
N SER A 336 -8.97 -4.92 -13.95
CA SER A 336 -10.36 -4.47 -13.86
C SER A 336 -10.40 -3.00 -14.31
N GLY A 337 -11.40 -2.64 -15.13
CA GLY A 337 -11.45 -1.31 -15.75
C GLY A 337 -11.45 -0.20 -14.72
N ASN A 338 -11.02 1.01 -15.10
CA ASN A 338 -11.24 2.16 -14.24
C ASN A 338 -12.76 2.41 -14.15
N PHE A 339 -13.33 2.38 -12.94
CA PHE A 339 -14.75 2.64 -12.69
C PHE A 339 -14.89 4.00 -11.99
N PRO A 340 -15.19 5.08 -12.73
CA PRO A 340 -15.57 6.36 -12.14
C PRO A 340 -16.73 6.19 -11.15
N TYR A 341 -16.75 7.01 -10.10
CA TYR A 341 -17.79 6.97 -9.07
C TYR A 341 -18.39 8.35 -8.78
N THR A 342 -19.62 8.33 -8.30
CA THR A 342 -20.29 9.49 -7.67
C THR A 342 -20.40 9.21 -6.17
N THR A 343 -20.07 10.21 -5.33
CA THR A 343 -20.40 10.16 -3.91
C THR A 343 -21.88 10.46 -3.70
N VAL A 344 -22.61 9.47 -3.18
CA VAL A 344 -24.06 9.50 -2.92
C VAL A 344 -24.35 10.23 -1.62
N LEU A 345 -23.54 10.00 -0.58
CA LEU A 345 -23.56 10.73 0.69
C LEU A 345 -22.14 10.84 1.26
N GLN A 346 -21.72 12.04 1.64
CA GLN A 346 -20.57 12.24 2.53
C GLN A 346 -20.97 12.09 4.00
N GLY A 347 -19.99 11.98 4.90
CA GLY A 347 -20.22 12.03 6.34
C GLY A 347 -21.09 13.23 6.76
N ASN A 348 -22.06 12.97 7.63
CA ASN A 348 -23.14 13.88 8.05
C ASN A 348 -24.20 14.23 6.99
N GLN A 349 -24.16 13.67 5.77
CA GLN A 349 -25.22 13.87 4.78
C GLN A 349 -26.31 12.80 4.87
N ASN A 350 -27.55 13.21 4.59
CA ASN A 350 -28.70 12.31 4.52
C ASN A 350 -29.60 12.66 3.33
N PHE A 351 -30.36 11.67 2.87
CA PHE A 351 -31.41 11.85 1.87
C PHE A 351 -32.67 11.05 2.22
N GLY A 352 -33.81 11.57 1.76
CA GLY A 352 -35.13 11.00 2.01
C GLY A 352 -35.73 10.28 0.80
N ARG A 353 -36.95 9.78 0.94
CA ARG A 353 -37.70 9.15 -0.15
C ARG A 353 -37.83 10.07 -1.36
N GLY A 354 -37.82 9.48 -2.55
CA GLY A 354 -37.88 10.18 -3.84
C GLY A 354 -36.55 10.78 -4.30
N THR A 355 -35.52 10.80 -3.45
CA THR A 355 -34.20 11.33 -3.81
C THR A 355 -33.32 10.22 -4.37
N PHE A 356 -32.67 10.47 -5.50
CA PHE A 356 -31.78 9.55 -6.21
C PHE A 356 -30.50 10.27 -6.65
N VAL A 357 -29.37 9.55 -6.66
CA VAL A 357 -28.08 10.03 -7.17
C VAL A 357 -27.61 9.15 -8.32
N GLU A 358 -27.14 9.76 -9.41
CA GLU A 358 -26.69 9.07 -10.62
C GLU A 358 -25.21 8.67 -10.56
N SER A 359 -24.88 7.52 -11.14
CA SER A 359 -23.51 7.16 -11.55
C SER A 359 -22.96 8.16 -12.57
N PRO A 360 -21.63 8.34 -12.69
CA PRO A 360 -21.04 9.31 -13.63
C PRO A 360 -21.49 9.17 -15.09
N ASN A 361 -21.66 7.93 -15.57
CA ASN A 361 -22.16 7.60 -16.90
C ASN A 361 -23.70 7.69 -17.03
N ARG A 362 -24.42 8.01 -15.94
CA ARG A 362 -25.89 8.11 -15.81
C ARG A 362 -26.67 6.84 -16.15
N LYS A 363 -26.00 5.68 -16.25
CA LYS A 363 -26.65 4.39 -16.50
C LYS A 363 -27.48 3.96 -15.30
N TYR A 364 -26.90 4.11 -14.10
CA TYR A 364 -27.51 3.73 -12.83
C TYR A 364 -27.82 4.95 -11.98
N ARG A 365 -28.90 4.86 -11.20
CA ARG A 365 -29.17 5.80 -10.09
C ARG A 365 -29.62 5.05 -8.84
N VAL A 366 -29.11 5.44 -7.68
CA VAL A 366 -29.41 4.81 -6.38
C VAL A 366 -30.18 5.76 -5.48
N GLY A 367 -31.19 5.25 -4.76
CA GLY A 367 -31.95 6.06 -3.82
C GLY A 367 -33.12 5.37 -3.13
N LEU A 368 -33.85 6.14 -2.32
CA LEU A 368 -35.00 5.66 -1.57
C LEU A 368 -36.28 5.83 -2.40
N ASN A 369 -36.97 4.72 -2.70
CA ASN A 369 -38.27 4.78 -3.38
C ASN A 369 -39.40 5.26 -2.44
N SER A 370 -40.61 5.46 -2.97
CA SER A 370 -41.79 5.90 -2.19
C SER A 370 -42.22 4.93 -1.09
N ARG A 371 -41.87 3.65 -1.21
CA ARG A 371 -42.11 2.58 -0.21
C ARG A 371 -41.01 2.51 0.87
N GLY A 372 -39.97 3.34 0.77
CA GLY A 372 -38.85 3.34 1.69
C GLY A 372 -37.94 2.12 1.53
N ASN A 373 -37.74 1.63 0.30
CA ASN A 373 -36.68 0.69 -0.02
C ASN A 373 -35.47 1.47 -0.60
N LEU A 374 -34.24 1.11 -0.20
CA LEU A 374 -33.03 1.56 -0.91
C LEU A 374 -32.83 0.68 -2.15
N ILE A 375 -32.90 1.29 -3.33
CA ILE A 375 -32.89 0.60 -4.61
C ILE A 375 -31.95 1.25 -5.61
N MET A 376 -31.55 0.49 -6.63
CA MET A 376 -30.86 0.98 -7.81
C MET A 376 -31.76 0.80 -9.04
N MET A 377 -31.81 1.82 -9.87
CA MET A 377 -32.57 1.86 -11.11
C MET A 377 -31.63 1.93 -12.32
N GLU A 378 -31.96 1.19 -13.37
CA GLU A 378 -31.45 1.39 -14.74
C GLU A 378 -32.61 1.96 -15.56
N GLY A 379 -32.56 3.27 -15.85
CA GLY A 379 -33.70 4.02 -16.39
C GLY A 379 -34.94 3.97 -15.49
N THR A 380 -35.97 3.24 -15.92
CA THR A 380 -37.24 3.01 -15.20
C THR A 380 -37.34 1.65 -14.52
N SER A 381 -36.36 0.76 -14.71
CA SER A 381 -36.36 -0.60 -14.15
C SER A 381 -35.59 -0.65 -12.83
N GLU A 382 -36.16 -1.26 -11.80
CA GLU A 382 -35.44 -1.60 -10.57
C GLU A 382 -34.52 -2.80 -10.85
N VAL A 383 -33.22 -2.63 -10.70
CA VAL A 383 -32.19 -3.65 -11.02
C VAL A 383 -31.51 -4.24 -9.79
N TRP A 384 -31.54 -3.52 -8.65
CA TRP A 384 -31.05 -4.01 -7.36
C TRP A 384 -31.83 -3.35 -6.21
N ARG A 385 -31.88 -4.04 -5.07
CA ARG A 385 -32.51 -3.61 -3.82
C ARG A 385 -31.69 -4.08 -2.63
N LEU A 386 -31.50 -3.20 -1.63
CA LEU A 386 -30.86 -3.59 -0.38
C LEU A 386 -31.73 -4.58 0.40
N LYS A 387 -31.08 -5.65 0.87
CA LYS A 387 -31.67 -6.67 1.73
C LYS A 387 -30.89 -6.78 3.04
N ASP A 388 -31.54 -7.30 4.07
CA ASP A 388 -30.84 -7.62 5.32
C ASP A 388 -29.97 -8.89 5.18
N THR A 389 -29.24 -9.23 6.24
CA THR A 389 -28.38 -10.42 6.28
C THR A 389 -29.14 -11.74 6.11
N GLN A 390 -30.46 -11.74 6.31
CA GLN A 390 -31.35 -12.88 6.08
C GLN A 390 -32.02 -12.82 4.69
N ARG A 391 -31.50 -11.98 3.77
CA ARG A 391 -32.00 -11.74 2.41
C ARG A 391 -33.46 -11.22 2.33
N ARG A 392 -33.97 -10.65 3.43
CA ARG A 392 -35.31 -10.04 3.50
C ARG A 392 -35.29 -8.59 3.05
N ASP A 393 -36.40 -8.15 2.47
CA ASP A 393 -36.56 -6.79 1.99
C ASP A 393 -36.63 -5.77 3.15
N ILE A 394 -35.83 -4.70 3.04
CA ILE A 394 -35.86 -3.57 3.96
C ILE A 394 -36.80 -2.50 3.38
N SER A 395 -37.84 -2.12 4.13
CA SER A 395 -38.90 -1.19 3.71
C SER A 395 -39.24 -0.18 4.82
N SER A 396 -40.12 0.78 4.51
CA SER A 396 -40.58 1.84 5.42
C SER A 396 -39.47 2.79 5.92
N ILE A 397 -38.32 2.78 5.26
CA ILE A 397 -37.22 3.72 5.54
C ILE A 397 -37.62 5.12 5.09
N GLU A 398 -37.48 6.08 5.99
CA GLU A 398 -37.72 7.49 5.69
C GLU A 398 -36.44 8.20 5.26
N ARG A 399 -35.32 7.83 5.86
CA ARG A 399 -34.02 8.48 5.67
C ARG A 399 -32.89 7.47 5.61
N ALA A 400 -32.02 7.65 4.64
CA ALA A 400 -30.69 7.07 4.61
C ALA A 400 -29.69 8.16 5.04
N PHE A 401 -28.85 7.86 6.02
CA PHE A 401 -27.97 8.83 6.67
C PHE A 401 -26.56 8.25 6.78
N MET A 402 -25.59 8.93 6.16
CA MET A 402 -24.18 8.64 6.33
C MET A 402 -23.68 9.40 7.56
N GLN A 403 -23.45 8.69 8.66
CA GLN A 403 -23.11 9.30 9.94
C GLN A 403 -21.65 9.78 9.98
N SER A 404 -21.33 10.72 10.89
CA SER A 404 -19.97 11.24 11.10
C SER A 404 -18.94 10.16 11.43
N ASP A 405 -19.36 9.11 12.14
CA ASP A 405 -18.55 7.94 12.49
C ASP A 405 -18.30 6.99 11.31
N GLY A 406 -18.81 7.30 10.12
CA GLY A 406 -18.65 6.47 8.92
C GLY A 406 -19.70 5.38 8.74
N ASN A 407 -20.73 5.29 9.60
CA ASN A 407 -21.79 4.30 9.46
C ASN A 407 -22.93 4.77 8.53
N LEU A 408 -23.27 4.01 7.49
CA LEU A 408 -24.45 4.26 6.66
C LEU A 408 -25.66 3.61 7.34
N VAL A 409 -26.64 4.41 7.76
CA VAL A 409 -27.80 3.94 8.52
C VAL A 409 -29.11 4.26 7.81
N LEU A 410 -29.99 3.24 7.71
CA LEU A 410 -31.36 3.39 7.24
C LEU A 410 -32.31 3.50 8.43
N ARG A 411 -33.09 4.59 8.49
CA ARG A 411 -33.97 4.93 9.62
C ARG A 411 -35.43 5.08 9.19
N GLU A 412 -36.33 4.60 10.04
CA GLU A 412 -37.76 4.91 9.98
C GLU A 412 -38.05 6.36 10.37
N MET A 413 -39.27 6.84 10.07
CA MET A 413 -39.76 8.16 10.49
C MET A 413 -39.74 8.36 12.02
N SER A 414 -39.82 7.28 12.80
CA SER A 414 -39.64 7.26 14.26
C SER A 414 -38.21 7.53 14.74
N GLY A 415 -37.24 7.64 13.81
CA GLY A 415 -35.80 7.73 14.11
C GLY A 415 -35.12 6.37 14.36
N ARG A 416 -35.90 5.28 14.50
CA ARG A 416 -35.40 3.92 14.70
C ARG A 416 -34.55 3.45 13.52
N SER A 417 -33.31 3.04 13.79
CA SER A 417 -32.45 2.36 12.82
C SER A 417 -33.02 0.98 12.49
N ARG A 418 -33.11 0.65 11.21
CA ARG A 418 -33.56 -0.66 10.70
C ARG A 418 -32.45 -1.47 10.06
N TRP A 419 -31.44 -0.80 9.56
CA TRP A 419 -30.25 -1.39 8.97
C TRP A 419 -29.07 -0.43 9.11
N ASN A 420 -27.86 -0.97 9.17
CA ASN A 420 -26.62 -0.20 9.10
C ASN A 420 -25.54 -1.00 8.35
N SER A 421 -24.56 -0.32 7.76
CA SER A 421 -23.41 -0.96 7.09
C SER A 421 -22.37 -1.53 8.07
N GLU A 422 -22.49 -1.23 9.37
CA GLU A 422 -21.55 -1.60 10.43
C GLU A 422 -20.13 -1.06 10.20
N THR A 423 -20.05 0.12 9.57
CA THR A 423 -18.80 0.82 9.24
C THR A 423 -18.49 1.98 10.20
N SER A 424 -19.02 1.93 11.42
CA SER A 424 -18.71 2.93 12.46
C SER A 424 -17.23 2.96 12.84
N ASN A 425 -16.80 4.07 13.45
CA ASN A 425 -15.41 4.45 13.76
C ASN A 425 -14.50 4.73 12.55
N ASN A 426 -15.07 4.87 11.33
CA ASN A 426 -14.36 5.24 10.10
C ASN A 426 -14.72 6.68 9.70
N PHE A 427 -14.31 7.64 10.54
CA PHE A 427 -14.75 9.04 10.45
C PHE A 427 -14.47 9.70 9.09
N GLY A 428 -15.50 10.31 8.50
CA GLY A 428 -15.39 10.91 7.17
C GLY A 428 -15.49 9.91 6.00
N SER A 429 -15.99 8.69 6.24
CA SER A 429 -16.34 7.78 5.16
C SER A 429 -17.46 8.33 4.26
N GLU A 430 -17.48 7.86 3.02
CA GLU A 430 -18.45 8.24 1.99
C GLU A 430 -19.22 7.02 1.48
N PHE A 431 -20.53 7.16 1.24
CA PHE A 431 -21.31 6.19 0.47
C PHE A 431 -21.27 6.56 -1.01
N ARG A 432 -20.94 5.61 -1.89
CA ARG A 432 -20.64 5.83 -3.32
C ARG A 432 -21.37 4.84 -4.24
N ILE A 433 -21.57 5.25 -5.49
CA ILE A 433 -21.97 4.39 -6.62
C ILE A 433 -20.95 4.53 -7.75
N ASP A 434 -20.52 3.41 -8.34
CA ASP A 434 -19.64 3.41 -9.53
C ASP A 434 -20.41 3.17 -10.85
N ASP A 435 -19.74 3.45 -11.97
CA ASP A 435 -20.25 3.25 -13.33
C ASP A 435 -20.62 1.79 -13.68
N GLY A 436 -20.13 0.82 -12.89
CA GLY A 436 -20.47 -0.60 -12.98
C GLY A 436 -21.73 -0.97 -12.19
N GLY A 437 -22.28 -0.05 -11.38
CA GLY A 437 -23.40 -0.33 -10.48
C GLY A 437 -22.99 -0.94 -9.15
N GLN A 438 -21.71 -0.88 -8.78
CA GLN A 438 -21.25 -1.26 -7.44
C GLN A 438 -21.59 -0.13 -6.46
N LEU A 439 -22.08 -0.52 -5.28
CA LEU A 439 -22.29 0.37 -4.14
C LEU A 439 -21.20 0.10 -3.10
N SER A 440 -20.68 1.16 -2.46
CA SER A 440 -19.61 1.01 -1.48
C SER A 440 -19.66 2.08 -0.40
N VAL A 441 -19.26 1.71 0.82
CA VAL A 441 -18.80 2.67 1.83
C VAL A 441 -17.28 2.73 1.76
N VAL A 442 -16.74 3.94 1.61
CA VAL A 442 -15.31 4.16 1.40
C VAL A 442 -14.72 5.07 2.47
N TYR A 443 -13.68 4.60 3.16
CA TYR A 443 -12.90 5.33 4.15
C TYR A 443 -11.50 5.62 3.61
N ARG A 444 -11.09 6.88 3.44
CA ARG A 444 -9.73 7.24 2.98
C ARG A 444 -9.27 6.54 1.67
N GLY A 445 -10.20 6.19 0.78
CA GLY A 445 -9.95 5.45 -0.46
C GLY A 445 -10.18 3.93 -0.36
N THR A 446 -10.36 3.40 0.84
CA THR A 446 -10.60 1.99 1.17
C THR A 446 -12.07 1.62 1.09
N VAL A 447 -12.45 0.60 0.31
CA VAL A 447 -13.80 0.02 0.38
C VAL A 447 -13.91 -0.84 1.65
N ILE A 448 -14.79 -0.42 2.58
CA ILE A 448 -15.00 -1.10 3.88
C ILE A 448 -16.38 -1.77 4.01
N TRP A 449 -17.24 -1.60 3.00
CA TRP A 449 -18.51 -2.31 2.82
C TRP A 449 -18.89 -2.26 1.33
N MET A 450 -19.50 -3.32 0.78
CA MET A 450 -19.82 -3.42 -0.65
C MET A 450 -21.14 -4.15 -0.92
N ASP A 451 -21.96 -3.62 -1.82
CA ASP A 451 -23.16 -4.27 -2.36
C ASP A 451 -23.45 -3.73 -3.78
N GLY A 452 -24.66 -3.89 -4.29
CA GLY A 452 -25.05 -3.45 -5.64
C GLY A 452 -24.92 -4.57 -6.68
N ILE A 453 -24.48 -4.23 -7.88
CA ILE A 453 -24.31 -5.15 -9.00
C ILE A 453 -22.85 -5.66 -9.02
N PRO A 454 -22.60 -6.99 -9.08
CA PRO A 454 -21.26 -7.52 -9.27
C PRO A 454 -20.68 -7.10 -10.62
N ARG A 455 -19.37 -6.81 -10.66
CA ARG A 455 -18.73 -6.25 -11.86
C ARG A 455 -18.76 -7.18 -13.09
N GLN A 456 -18.86 -8.49 -12.90
CA GLN A 456 -19.12 -9.45 -13.98
C GLN A 456 -20.05 -10.58 -13.53
N ILE A 457 -20.44 -11.42 -14.49
CA ILE A 457 -21.24 -12.63 -14.26
C ILE A 457 -20.34 -13.83 -14.54
N TYR A 458 -20.33 -14.84 -13.65
CA TYR A 458 -19.63 -16.09 -13.89
C TYR A 458 -20.22 -16.83 -15.10
N ARG A 459 -19.39 -17.07 -16.13
CA ARG A 459 -19.77 -17.76 -17.38
C ARG A 459 -18.95 -19.03 -17.64
N GLY A 460 -18.08 -19.41 -16.71
CA GLY A 460 -17.04 -20.43 -16.88
C GLY A 460 -15.73 -19.94 -16.26
N PRO A 461 -14.62 -20.68 -16.41
CA PRO A 461 -13.32 -20.34 -15.85
C PRO A 461 -12.88 -18.91 -16.14
N SER A 462 -12.65 -18.13 -15.08
CA SER A 462 -12.14 -16.76 -15.14
C SER A 462 -10.61 -16.68 -15.18
N SER A 463 -9.94 -17.78 -14.83
CA SER A 463 -8.49 -17.91 -14.81
C SER A 463 -8.07 -19.34 -15.22
N PRO A 464 -6.80 -19.57 -15.59
CA PRO A 464 -6.32 -20.90 -15.91
C PRO A 464 -6.39 -21.85 -14.71
N ASP A 465 -6.58 -23.14 -14.98
CA ASP A 465 -6.57 -24.16 -13.93
C ASP A 465 -5.22 -24.22 -13.21
N LEU A 466 -5.28 -24.38 -11.89
CA LEU A 466 -4.16 -24.70 -11.03
C LEU A 466 -3.45 -25.98 -11.51
N GLN A 467 -2.13 -25.95 -11.48
CA GLN A 467 -1.26 -27.07 -11.84
C GLN A 467 -0.64 -27.65 -10.57
N PHE A 468 -0.82 -28.95 -10.32
CA PHE A 468 -0.23 -29.58 -9.13
C PHE A 468 1.29 -29.83 -9.32
N PRO A 469 2.09 -29.79 -8.23
CA PRO A 469 1.68 -29.45 -6.85
C PRO A 469 1.41 -27.94 -6.69
N VAL A 470 0.43 -27.59 -5.84
CA VAL A 470 0.02 -26.20 -5.55
C VAL A 470 0.46 -25.81 -4.14
N ARG A 471 1.20 -24.71 -4.00
CA ARG A 471 1.51 -24.13 -2.70
C ARG A 471 0.36 -23.24 -2.21
N GLY A 472 -0.37 -23.72 -1.21
CA GLY A 472 -1.49 -23.01 -0.58
C GLY A 472 -1.14 -22.41 0.78
N MET A 473 -1.71 -21.24 1.11
CA MET A 473 -1.63 -20.65 2.44
C MET A 473 -3.02 -20.26 2.97
N PHE A 474 -3.32 -20.67 4.20
CA PHE A 474 -4.52 -20.23 4.89
C PHE A 474 -4.38 -18.76 5.32
N TYR A 475 -5.37 -17.94 4.96
CA TYR A 475 -5.34 -16.49 5.11
C TYR A 475 -6.58 -15.98 5.84
N TYR A 476 -6.39 -15.03 6.76
CA TYR A 476 -7.43 -14.53 7.64
C TYR A 476 -7.65 -13.04 7.44
N ALA A 477 -8.82 -12.70 6.90
CA ALA A 477 -9.25 -11.34 6.57
C ALA A 477 -10.09 -10.70 7.69
N TRP A 478 -9.83 -11.06 8.95
CA TRP A 478 -10.67 -10.74 10.12
C TRP A 478 -10.00 -9.86 11.17
N TYR A 479 -9.08 -8.99 10.74
CA TYR A 479 -8.51 -7.97 11.60
C TYR A 479 -9.24 -6.62 11.40
N PRO A 480 -9.57 -5.89 12.48
CA PRO A 480 -9.03 -6.03 13.83
C PRO A 480 -9.79 -6.98 14.77
N GLU A 481 -10.78 -7.73 14.27
CA GLU A 481 -11.75 -8.46 15.10
C GLU A 481 -11.13 -9.56 15.98
N THR A 482 -9.98 -10.14 15.61
CA THR A 482 -9.33 -11.26 16.34
C THR A 482 -7.97 -10.94 16.99
N TRP A 483 -7.60 -9.67 17.17
CA TRP A 483 -6.40 -9.31 17.94
C TRP A 483 -6.44 -9.74 19.42
N THR A 484 -7.63 -10.06 19.93
CA THR A 484 -7.80 -10.69 21.24
C THR A 484 -8.65 -11.94 21.15
N ILE A 485 -8.19 -13.04 21.75
CA ILE A 485 -8.94 -14.30 21.88
C ILE A 485 -9.36 -14.45 23.33
N GLY A 486 -10.67 -14.48 23.61
CA GLY A 486 -11.19 -14.55 24.99
C GLY A 486 -10.76 -13.37 25.87
N GLY A 487 -10.47 -12.21 25.28
CA GLY A 487 -9.93 -11.03 25.96
C GLY A 487 -8.42 -11.03 26.18
N VAL A 488 -7.70 -12.10 25.79
CA VAL A 488 -6.24 -12.16 25.85
C VAL A 488 -5.65 -11.72 24.51
N MET A 489 -4.67 -10.82 24.53
CA MET A 489 -3.97 -10.34 23.33
C MET A 489 -3.14 -11.48 22.69
N VAL A 490 -2.99 -11.45 21.36
CA VAL A 490 -2.08 -12.35 20.64
C VAL A 490 -0.63 -12.25 21.13
N PHE A 491 0.12 -13.35 21.05
CA PHE A 491 1.48 -13.43 21.60
C PHE A 491 2.58 -12.80 20.72
N TYR A 492 2.36 -12.75 19.41
CA TYR A 492 3.37 -12.35 18.43
C TYR A 492 2.96 -11.05 17.73
N ARG A 493 3.93 -10.28 17.23
CA ARG A 493 3.71 -8.92 16.76
C ARG A 493 4.04 -8.80 15.27
N PRO A 494 3.04 -8.65 14.36
CA PRO A 494 3.29 -8.37 12.95
C PRO A 494 4.14 -7.11 12.79
N ASN A 495 5.14 -7.12 11.91
CA ASN A 495 5.90 -5.91 11.58
C ASN A 495 4.99 -4.82 10.98
N LEU A 496 3.98 -5.23 10.22
CA LEU A 496 2.96 -4.37 9.61
C LEU A 496 1.99 -3.74 10.63
N GLY A 497 1.92 -4.30 11.86
CA GLY A 497 1.15 -3.78 13.00
C GLY A 497 2.01 -3.35 14.19
N ALA A 498 3.34 -3.28 14.03
CA ALA A 498 4.28 -2.77 15.05
C ALA A 498 4.44 -1.23 14.99
N LEU A 499 3.66 -0.58 14.12
CA LEU A 499 3.59 0.88 13.93
C LEU A 499 2.96 1.59 15.16
N PRO A 500 3.12 2.91 15.32
CA PRO A 500 2.55 3.67 16.43
C PRO A 500 1.01 3.63 16.55
N GLN A 501 0.31 3.18 15.51
CA GLN A 501 -1.15 2.97 15.47
C GLN A 501 -1.59 1.72 16.26
N GLY A 502 -0.67 0.81 16.59
CA GLY A 502 -0.98 -0.53 17.08
C GLY A 502 -1.34 -1.50 15.93
N HIS A 503 -2.02 -2.58 16.29
CA HIS A 503 -2.29 -3.70 15.38
C HIS A 503 -3.09 -3.31 14.12
N TYR A 504 -2.78 -3.97 13.00
CA TYR A 504 -3.32 -3.61 11.68
C TYR A 504 -4.81 -3.96 11.49
N ARG A 505 -5.42 -3.49 10.39
CA ARG A 505 -6.77 -3.90 9.97
C ARG A 505 -6.73 -4.58 8.60
N SER A 506 -7.47 -5.68 8.42
CA SER A 506 -7.55 -6.43 7.16
C SER A 506 -8.28 -5.67 6.03
N ASP A 507 -8.93 -4.55 6.35
CA ASP A 507 -9.48 -3.64 5.34
C ASP A 507 -8.47 -2.56 4.88
N ASP A 508 -7.34 -2.33 5.57
CA ASP A 508 -6.39 -1.30 5.14
C ASP A 508 -5.73 -1.66 3.77
N PRO A 509 -5.78 -0.79 2.75
CA PRO A 509 -5.17 -1.05 1.44
C PRO A 509 -3.66 -1.24 1.51
N LEU A 510 -2.95 -0.61 2.45
CA LEU A 510 -1.53 -0.86 2.65
C LEU A 510 -1.29 -2.27 3.19
N VAL A 511 -2.16 -2.74 4.10
CA VAL A 511 -2.09 -4.11 4.62
C VAL A 511 -2.31 -5.12 3.50
N VAL A 512 -3.35 -4.93 2.70
CA VAL A 512 -3.63 -5.78 1.55
C VAL A 512 -2.48 -5.74 0.53
N GLN A 513 -1.91 -4.56 0.27
CA GLN A 513 -0.76 -4.39 -0.61
C GLN A 513 0.47 -5.17 -0.13
N GLU A 514 0.89 -5.01 1.13
CA GLU A 514 2.06 -5.72 1.64
C GLU A 514 1.81 -7.23 1.80
N HIS A 515 0.59 -7.65 2.14
CA HIS A 515 0.23 -9.08 2.21
C HIS A 515 0.31 -9.77 0.84
N VAL A 516 -0.18 -9.14 -0.25
CA VAL A 516 -0.04 -9.68 -1.60
C VAL A 516 1.44 -9.81 -1.98
N LYS A 517 2.28 -8.81 -1.68
CA LYS A 517 3.74 -8.90 -1.91
C LYS A 517 4.40 -10.01 -1.11
N ALA A 518 4.01 -10.19 0.15
CA ALA A 518 4.59 -11.21 1.04
C ALA A 518 4.24 -12.64 0.59
N LEU A 519 2.99 -12.85 0.14
CA LEU A 519 2.55 -14.12 -0.46
C LEU A 519 3.27 -14.39 -1.79
N ASP A 520 3.46 -13.36 -2.62
CA ASP A 520 4.15 -13.44 -3.92
C ASP A 520 5.64 -13.78 -3.73
N TYR A 521 6.30 -13.10 -2.78
CA TYR A 521 7.67 -13.39 -2.35
C TYR A 521 7.83 -14.84 -1.91
N ALA A 522 6.89 -15.37 -1.14
CA ALA A 522 6.91 -16.76 -0.68
C ALA A 522 6.52 -17.81 -1.74
N PHE A 523 6.40 -17.41 -3.01
CA PHE A 523 5.93 -18.23 -4.14
C PHE A 523 4.61 -18.96 -3.83
N THR A 524 3.63 -18.23 -3.32
CA THR A 524 2.29 -18.76 -3.07
C THR A 524 1.52 -18.90 -4.38
N ASP A 525 0.97 -20.08 -4.66
CA ASP A 525 0.07 -20.28 -5.80
C ASP A 525 -1.38 -19.95 -5.43
N LEU A 526 -1.77 -20.25 -4.18
CA LEU A 526 -3.16 -20.18 -3.71
C LEU A 526 -3.29 -19.58 -2.30
N GLY A 527 -3.93 -18.42 -2.19
CA GLY A 527 -4.46 -17.90 -0.93
C GLY A 527 -5.83 -18.48 -0.61
N ILE A 528 -6.00 -19.05 0.58
CA ILE A 528 -7.22 -19.74 1.04
C ILE A 528 -7.86 -18.91 2.17
N ILE A 529 -8.84 -18.07 1.84
CA ILE A 529 -9.39 -17.05 2.76
C ILE A 529 -10.48 -17.63 3.66
N SER A 530 -10.33 -17.53 4.97
CA SER A 530 -11.38 -17.89 5.95
C SER A 530 -12.70 -17.17 5.65
N TRP A 531 -13.79 -17.93 5.49
CA TRP A 531 -15.11 -17.42 5.08
C TRP A 531 -16.24 -18.12 5.86
N TRP A 532 -17.04 -17.31 6.55
CA TRP A 532 -18.13 -17.73 7.43
C TRP A 532 -19.52 -17.73 6.75
N GLY A 533 -19.54 -17.88 5.43
CA GLY A 533 -20.76 -17.78 4.64
C GLY A 533 -21.15 -16.34 4.30
N VAL A 534 -22.37 -16.20 3.78
CA VAL A 534 -22.87 -14.96 3.15
C VAL A 534 -22.89 -13.79 4.14
N SER A 535 -22.00 -12.82 3.91
CA SER A 535 -22.10 -11.48 4.50
C SER A 535 -22.33 -10.44 3.40
N ASN A 536 -22.31 -9.17 3.75
CA ASN A 536 -22.12 -8.05 2.81
C ASN A 536 -21.09 -7.02 3.29
N ARG A 537 -20.50 -7.26 4.47
CA ARG A 537 -19.57 -6.37 5.14
C ARG A 537 -18.13 -6.81 4.88
N LEU A 538 -17.76 -7.99 5.41
CA LEU A 538 -16.37 -8.44 5.48
C LEU A 538 -15.95 -9.20 4.22
N ASP A 539 -16.77 -10.14 3.76
CA ASP A 539 -16.47 -10.98 2.61
C ASP A 539 -16.35 -10.18 1.31
N ARG A 540 -17.39 -9.43 0.94
CA ARG A 540 -17.42 -8.69 -0.34
C ARG A 540 -16.34 -7.63 -0.43
N ALA A 541 -16.13 -6.84 0.62
CA ALA A 541 -15.10 -5.81 0.64
C ALA A 541 -13.69 -6.43 0.66
N ARG A 542 -13.36 -7.21 1.70
CA ARG A 542 -11.96 -7.65 1.94
C ARG A 542 -11.49 -8.70 0.92
N ILE A 543 -12.35 -9.63 0.47
CA ILE A 543 -11.98 -10.61 -0.57
C ILE A 543 -11.78 -9.90 -1.92
N THR A 544 -12.68 -8.99 -2.32
CA THR A 544 -12.52 -8.25 -3.59
C THR A 544 -11.27 -7.38 -3.56
N GLN A 545 -10.94 -6.76 -2.43
CA GLN A 545 -9.75 -5.92 -2.27
C GLN A 545 -8.44 -6.71 -2.47
N LEU A 546 -8.32 -7.91 -1.87
CA LEU A 546 -7.19 -8.83 -2.10
C LEU A 546 -7.06 -9.21 -3.56
N MET A 547 -8.18 -9.52 -4.20
CA MET A 547 -8.24 -9.93 -5.59
C MET A 547 -7.88 -8.80 -6.57
N ASP A 548 -8.42 -7.59 -6.40
CA ASP A 548 -8.10 -6.40 -7.20
C ASP A 548 -6.62 -5.95 -6.98
N GLU A 549 -6.07 -6.07 -5.76
CA GLU A 549 -4.65 -5.79 -5.49
C GLU A 549 -3.73 -6.82 -6.18
N THR A 550 -4.09 -8.10 -6.18
CA THR A 550 -3.34 -9.14 -6.90
C THR A 550 -3.24 -8.82 -8.40
N VAL A 551 -4.33 -8.35 -9.01
CA VAL A 551 -4.34 -7.86 -10.40
C VAL A 551 -3.46 -6.62 -10.57
N ARG A 552 -3.55 -5.64 -9.65
CA ARG A 552 -2.76 -4.40 -9.67
C ARG A 552 -1.26 -4.65 -9.62
N GLN A 553 -0.82 -5.57 -8.75
CA GLN A 553 0.58 -5.99 -8.63
C GLN A 553 1.02 -6.94 -9.75
N ARG A 554 0.07 -7.49 -10.53
CA ARG A 554 0.30 -8.49 -11.59
C ARG A 554 0.88 -9.81 -11.05
N SER A 555 0.59 -10.13 -9.79
CA SER A 555 0.98 -11.40 -9.17
C SER A 555 0.20 -12.56 -9.80
N PRO A 556 0.81 -13.76 -9.96
CA PRO A 556 0.12 -14.97 -10.42
C PRO A 556 -0.87 -15.56 -9.40
N ILE A 557 -0.80 -15.18 -8.12
CA ILE A 557 -1.58 -15.75 -7.01
C ILE A 557 -3.05 -15.95 -7.39
N LYS A 558 -3.58 -17.12 -7.05
CA LYS A 558 -5.02 -17.41 -7.07
C LYS A 558 -5.59 -17.31 -5.66
N TRP A 559 -6.90 -17.08 -5.61
CA TRP A 559 -7.68 -16.99 -4.38
C TRP A 559 -8.84 -17.97 -4.39
N THR A 560 -9.09 -18.57 -3.24
CA THR A 560 -10.28 -19.35 -2.91
C THR A 560 -10.73 -18.96 -1.50
N VAL A 561 -11.91 -19.43 -1.09
CA VAL A 561 -12.30 -19.42 0.32
C VAL A 561 -12.06 -20.78 0.99
N TYR A 562 -11.86 -20.73 2.31
CA TYR A 562 -12.01 -21.81 3.26
C TYR A 562 -13.36 -21.63 3.96
N TYR A 563 -14.33 -22.48 3.68
CA TYR A 563 -15.68 -22.36 4.25
C TYR A 563 -15.71 -22.95 5.65
N GLU A 564 -15.68 -22.06 6.65
CA GLU A 564 -15.61 -22.40 8.08
C GLU A 564 -16.96 -22.91 8.62
N ASN A 565 -18.05 -22.36 8.08
CA ASN A 565 -19.38 -22.44 8.68
C ASN A 565 -19.98 -23.87 8.69
N GLU A 566 -19.47 -24.76 7.83
CA GLU A 566 -19.86 -26.17 7.73
C GLU A 566 -19.45 -27.00 8.97
N MET A 567 -18.41 -26.61 9.71
CA MET A 567 -18.04 -27.29 10.95
C MET A 567 -19.04 -27.01 12.09
N GLU A 568 -19.67 -25.84 12.08
CA GLU A 568 -20.61 -25.42 13.12
C GLU A 568 -22.08 -25.72 12.76
N ASN A 569 -22.38 -26.05 11.50
CA ASN A 569 -23.75 -26.20 10.99
C ASN A 569 -23.86 -27.37 9.99
N ASN A 570 -24.91 -28.18 10.13
CA ASN A 570 -25.24 -29.23 9.15
C ASN A 570 -26.13 -28.65 8.04
N PHE A 571 -25.51 -28.06 7.00
CA PHE A 571 -26.23 -27.48 5.87
C PHE A 571 -26.80 -28.53 4.93
N THR A 572 -28.03 -28.30 4.46
CA THR A 572 -28.60 -29.08 3.37
C THR A 572 -27.86 -28.84 2.05
N VAL A 573 -27.96 -29.79 1.11
CA VAL A 573 -27.40 -29.66 -0.25
C VAL A 573 -27.88 -28.38 -0.95
N GLU A 574 -29.12 -27.94 -0.67
CA GLU A 574 -29.67 -26.72 -1.27
C GLU A 574 -29.03 -25.45 -0.69
N GLU A 575 -28.78 -25.40 0.61
CA GLU A 575 -28.08 -24.28 1.26
C GLU A 575 -26.64 -24.17 0.75
N ILE A 576 -25.92 -25.31 0.66
CA ILE A 576 -24.58 -25.35 0.08
C ILE A 576 -24.60 -24.87 -1.38
N VAL A 577 -25.54 -25.32 -2.21
CA VAL A 577 -25.69 -24.85 -3.60
C VAL A 577 -25.95 -23.34 -3.66
N ASN A 578 -26.73 -22.78 -2.74
CA ASN A 578 -26.99 -21.34 -2.68
C ASN A 578 -25.75 -20.53 -2.30
N ASP A 579 -24.92 -21.02 -1.39
CA ASP A 579 -23.66 -20.38 -1.00
C ASP A 579 -22.58 -20.51 -2.10
N LEU A 580 -22.49 -21.66 -2.76
CA LEU A 580 -21.67 -21.85 -3.97
C LEU A 580 -22.11 -20.95 -5.14
N ASN A 581 -23.41 -20.69 -5.30
CA ASN A 581 -23.92 -19.74 -6.28
C ASN A 581 -23.65 -18.28 -5.88
N TYR A 582 -23.68 -17.96 -4.58
CA TYR A 582 -23.28 -16.65 -4.07
C TYR A 582 -21.80 -16.34 -4.35
N LEU A 583 -20.91 -17.29 -4.12
CA LEU A 583 -19.49 -17.15 -4.47
C LEU A 583 -19.29 -16.96 -5.97
N LYS A 584 -20.08 -17.64 -6.82
CA LYS A 584 -20.10 -17.39 -8.28
C LYS A 584 -20.62 -16.01 -8.67
N HIS A 585 -21.57 -15.47 -7.92
CA HIS A 585 -22.13 -14.15 -8.18
C HIS A 585 -21.13 -13.03 -7.84
N TRP A 586 -20.41 -13.14 -6.71
CA TRP A 586 -19.53 -12.06 -6.25
C TRP A 586 -18.05 -12.22 -6.59
N PHE A 587 -17.51 -13.44 -6.67
CA PHE A 587 -16.06 -13.65 -6.68
C PHE A 587 -15.53 -14.57 -7.78
N ALA A 588 -16.20 -15.68 -8.09
CA ALA A 588 -15.60 -16.70 -8.96
C ALA A 588 -15.40 -16.26 -10.42
N TRP A 589 -16.04 -15.17 -10.85
CA TRP A 589 -15.78 -14.54 -12.15
C TRP A 589 -14.49 -13.71 -12.19
N HIS A 590 -13.88 -13.44 -11.02
CA HIS A 590 -12.70 -12.60 -10.93
C HIS A 590 -11.46 -13.31 -11.53
N PRO A 591 -10.59 -12.63 -12.29
CA PRO A 591 -9.41 -13.25 -12.94
C PRO A 591 -8.38 -13.87 -11.98
N THR A 592 -8.49 -13.63 -10.68
CA THR A 592 -7.63 -14.26 -9.67
C THR A 592 -8.34 -15.37 -8.88
N TRP A 593 -9.60 -15.72 -9.19
CA TRP A 593 -10.23 -16.88 -8.55
C TRP A 593 -9.64 -18.20 -9.06
N ALA A 594 -9.36 -19.11 -8.13
CA ALA A 594 -8.76 -20.43 -8.38
C ALA A 594 -9.71 -21.36 -9.15
N HIS A 595 -9.18 -22.01 -10.18
CA HIS A 595 -9.89 -23.02 -10.96
C HIS A 595 -9.11 -24.34 -10.99
N LYS A 596 -9.82 -25.47 -11.11
CA LYS A 596 -9.24 -26.79 -11.38
C LYS A 596 -10.25 -27.60 -12.19
N ASP A 597 -9.78 -28.24 -13.26
CA ASP A 597 -10.59 -29.01 -14.21
C ASP A 597 -11.78 -28.22 -14.77
N GLY A 598 -11.58 -26.93 -15.03
CA GLY A 598 -12.61 -26.01 -15.52
C GLY A 598 -13.69 -25.62 -14.50
N LYS A 599 -13.49 -25.93 -13.21
CA LYS A 599 -14.41 -25.58 -12.12
C LYS A 599 -13.73 -24.64 -11.12
N PRO A 600 -14.45 -23.69 -10.50
CA PRO A 600 -13.90 -22.89 -9.40
C PRO A 600 -13.65 -23.79 -8.18
N VAL A 601 -12.54 -23.54 -7.48
CA VAL A 601 -12.10 -24.32 -6.32
C VAL A 601 -12.72 -23.75 -5.04
N ILE A 602 -13.07 -24.62 -4.09
CA ILE A 602 -13.43 -24.27 -2.71
C ILE A 602 -12.79 -25.26 -1.72
N PHE A 603 -12.29 -24.76 -0.59
CA PHE A 603 -11.87 -25.56 0.56
C PHE A 603 -12.93 -25.48 1.65
N VAL A 604 -13.10 -26.54 2.43
CA VAL A 604 -14.17 -26.62 3.46
C VAL A 604 -13.60 -27.12 4.79
N TRP A 605 -13.89 -26.42 5.88
CA TRP A 605 -13.69 -26.92 7.23
C TRP A 605 -14.95 -27.67 7.65
N ASN A 606 -14.86 -29.00 7.77
CA ASN A 606 -16.04 -29.86 7.92
C ASN A 606 -15.98 -30.82 9.10
N GLU A 607 -17.16 -31.31 9.47
CA GLU A 607 -17.39 -32.43 10.39
C GLU A 607 -16.70 -33.74 9.94
N ASN A 608 -16.77 -34.76 10.80
CA ASN A 608 -15.97 -35.99 10.72
C ASN A 608 -16.76 -37.23 10.25
N SER A 609 -17.76 -37.05 9.38
CA SER A 609 -18.65 -38.12 8.91
C SER A 609 -18.71 -38.21 7.38
N CYS A 610 -19.08 -39.36 6.82
CA CYS A 610 -19.29 -39.47 5.37
C CYS A 610 -20.54 -38.71 4.86
N ASP A 611 -21.39 -38.18 5.74
CA ASP A 611 -22.54 -37.38 5.34
C ASP A 611 -22.10 -36.07 4.67
N VAL A 612 -21.13 -35.36 5.25
CA VAL A 612 -20.58 -34.14 4.63
C VAL A 612 -19.99 -34.42 3.24
N ALA A 613 -19.31 -35.56 3.06
CA ALA A 613 -18.78 -35.97 1.77
C ALA A 613 -19.90 -36.24 0.74
N ASN A 614 -21.01 -36.84 1.15
CA ASN A 614 -22.20 -37.00 0.31
C ASN A 614 -22.81 -35.65 -0.09
N ARG A 615 -23.11 -34.80 0.91
CA ARG A 615 -23.76 -33.49 0.73
C ARG A 615 -22.94 -32.58 -0.19
N TRP A 616 -21.64 -32.49 0.07
CA TRP A 616 -20.73 -31.64 -0.70
C TRP A 616 -20.39 -32.18 -2.08
N LYS A 617 -20.29 -33.50 -2.28
CA LYS A 617 -20.11 -34.04 -3.63
C LYS A 617 -21.36 -33.79 -4.49
N GLU A 618 -22.55 -33.91 -3.92
CA GLU A 618 -23.78 -33.56 -4.66
C GLU A 618 -23.86 -32.06 -4.95
N ALA A 619 -23.63 -31.21 -3.94
CA ALA A 619 -23.68 -29.76 -4.12
C ALA A 619 -22.62 -29.26 -5.13
N GLY A 620 -21.38 -29.75 -5.03
CA GLY A 620 -20.30 -29.45 -5.97
C GLY A 620 -20.62 -29.89 -7.40
N ARG A 621 -21.27 -31.05 -7.58
CA ARG A 621 -21.77 -31.49 -8.90
C ARG A 621 -22.91 -30.59 -9.41
N ARG A 622 -23.90 -30.28 -8.57
CA ARG A 622 -25.07 -29.46 -8.92
C ARG A 622 -24.69 -28.03 -9.28
N ALA A 623 -23.79 -27.42 -8.51
CA ALA A 623 -23.32 -26.06 -8.71
C ALA A 623 -22.09 -25.96 -9.63
N ASN A 624 -21.51 -27.07 -10.07
CA ASN A 624 -20.25 -27.17 -10.83
C ASN A 624 -19.06 -26.44 -10.17
N TRP A 625 -18.54 -27.03 -9.09
CA TRP A 625 -17.38 -26.61 -8.30
C TRP A 625 -16.39 -27.77 -8.11
N TYR A 626 -15.11 -27.45 -7.89
CA TYR A 626 -14.09 -28.39 -7.44
C TYR A 626 -13.98 -28.31 -5.91
N VAL A 627 -14.41 -29.37 -5.22
CA VAL A 627 -14.53 -29.35 -3.76
C VAL A 627 -13.34 -30.05 -3.09
N VAL A 628 -12.69 -29.35 -2.16
CA VAL A 628 -11.59 -29.84 -1.32
C VAL A 628 -12.03 -29.91 0.14
N LEU A 629 -12.41 -31.10 0.61
CA LEU A 629 -12.85 -31.29 2.01
C LEU A 629 -11.67 -31.49 2.95
N LYS A 630 -11.81 -31.09 4.21
CA LYS A 630 -10.87 -31.46 5.25
C LYS A 630 -11.03 -32.94 5.60
N LEU A 631 -9.91 -33.65 5.64
CA LEU A 631 -9.89 -35.08 5.99
C LEU A 631 -10.23 -35.34 7.46
N PHE A 632 -10.82 -36.51 7.70
CA PHE A 632 -11.23 -37.06 8.99
C PHE A 632 -10.97 -38.58 9.03
N PRO A 633 -10.99 -39.27 10.18
CA PRO A 633 -10.72 -40.70 10.23
C PRO A 633 -11.61 -41.52 9.29
N GLN A 634 -11.00 -42.41 8.49
CA GLN A 634 -11.69 -43.26 7.49
C GLN A 634 -12.34 -42.51 6.30
N PHE A 635 -11.91 -41.27 6.00
CA PHE A 635 -12.44 -40.49 4.86
C PHE A 635 -12.39 -41.23 3.51
N GLU A 636 -11.35 -42.03 3.25
CA GLU A 636 -11.20 -42.83 2.03
C GLU A 636 -12.25 -43.94 1.89
N SER A 637 -12.86 -44.37 2.99
CA SER A 637 -13.94 -45.37 3.02
C SER A 637 -15.31 -44.78 2.69
N CYS A 638 -15.44 -43.45 2.54
CA CYS A 638 -16.72 -42.83 2.23
C CYS A 638 -17.19 -43.18 0.80
N PRO A 639 -18.45 -43.64 0.62
CA PRO A 639 -18.95 -44.08 -0.69
C PRO A 639 -18.89 -43.00 -1.78
N ASN A 640 -19.09 -41.74 -1.40
CA ASN A 640 -18.90 -40.58 -2.26
C ASN A 640 -17.65 -39.83 -1.81
N GLN A 641 -16.71 -39.67 -2.74
CA GLN A 641 -15.50 -38.88 -2.51
C GLN A 641 -15.69 -37.46 -3.10
N PRO A 642 -15.16 -36.40 -2.45
CA PRO A 642 -15.06 -35.04 -3.00
C PRO A 642 -14.15 -35.02 -4.24
N ASP A 643 -13.75 -33.84 -4.74
CA ASP A 643 -12.80 -33.78 -5.86
C ASP A 643 -11.34 -33.86 -5.37
N SER A 644 -11.06 -33.42 -4.13
CA SER A 644 -9.83 -33.72 -3.40
C SER A 644 -10.04 -33.61 -1.89
N TRP A 645 -9.00 -33.95 -1.12
CA TRP A 645 -8.93 -33.80 0.33
C TRP A 645 -7.78 -32.89 0.72
N HIS A 646 -7.84 -32.31 1.92
CA HIS A 646 -6.72 -31.58 2.51
C HIS A 646 -6.64 -31.80 4.03
N GLN A 647 -5.52 -31.38 4.61
CA GLN A 647 -5.34 -31.28 6.06
C GLN A 647 -5.27 -29.82 6.50
N TYR A 648 -5.94 -29.50 7.60
CA TYR A 648 -5.68 -28.30 8.42
C TYR A 648 -5.33 -28.81 9.82
N GLY A 649 -4.06 -28.69 10.20
CA GLY A 649 -3.58 -29.17 11.49
C GLY A 649 -2.10 -28.89 11.69
N VAL A 650 -1.68 -28.83 12.96
CA VAL A 650 -0.30 -28.59 13.36
C VAL A 650 0.28 -29.88 13.97
N ALA A 651 1.52 -30.18 13.62
CA ALA A 651 2.31 -31.26 14.18
C ALA A 651 3.71 -30.75 14.56
N ASN A 652 4.49 -31.55 15.28
CA ASN A 652 5.85 -31.18 15.65
C ASN A 652 6.83 -31.12 14.47
N ASP A 653 6.51 -31.78 13.35
CA ASP A 653 7.23 -31.69 12.09
C ASP A 653 6.29 -31.28 10.95
N TYR A 654 5.48 -32.21 10.44
CA TYR A 654 4.51 -31.95 9.37
C TYR A 654 3.42 -33.03 9.39
N LEU A 655 2.34 -32.81 8.63
CA LEU A 655 1.30 -33.81 8.36
C LEU A 655 1.33 -34.15 6.87
N GLU A 656 1.48 -35.44 6.56
CA GLU A 656 1.58 -35.95 5.19
C GLU A 656 0.48 -36.99 4.95
N HIS A 657 -0.34 -36.76 3.93
CA HIS A 657 -1.47 -37.60 3.56
C HIS A 657 -1.49 -37.78 2.04
N PRO A 658 -0.68 -38.72 1.49
CA PRO A 658 -0.63 -38.98 0.05
C PRO A 658 -1.94 -39.57 -0.48
N PRO A 659 -2.32 -39.30 -1.75
CA PRO A 659 -1.69 -38.36 -2.68
C PRO A 659 -2.02 -36.88 -2.40
N TYR A 660 -2.93 -36.63 -1.46
CA TYR A 660 -3.68 -35.38 -1.36
C TYR A 660 -2.89 -34.17 -0.85
N SER A 661 -2.25 -34.25 0.33
CA SER A 661 -1.72 -33.04 0.96
C SER A 661 -0.52 -33.24 1.88
N PHE A 662 0.35 -32.24 1.88
CA PHE A 662 1.47 -32.04 2.80
C PHE A 662 1.25 -30.72 3.53
N CYS A 663 1.15 -30.73 4.85
CA CYS A 663 0.82 -29.56 5.66
C CYS A 663 1.93 -29.24 6.67
N ILE A 664 2.41 -27.99 6.66
CA ILE A 664 3.44 -27.48 7.57
C ILE A 664 2.91 -26.28 8.37
N ALA A 665 3.46 -26.09 9.57
CA ALA A 665 3.12 -25.00 10.46
C ALA A 665 4.32 -24.69 11.36
N PRO A 666 4.64 -23.41 11.64
CA PRO A 666 5.78 -23.06 12.48
C PRO A 666 5.54 -23.39 13.97
N GLY A 667 4.29 -23.56 14.40
CA GLY A 667 3.90 -23.90 15.77
C GLY A 667 2.40 -23.67 16.00
N PHE A 668 1.92 -23.94 17.22
CA PHE A 668 0.54 -23.64 17.65
C PHE A 668 0.54 -23.20 19.11
N TRP A 669 0.17 -21.94 19.35
CA TRP A 669 -0.03 -21.40 20.69
C TRP A 669 -1.19 -20.40 20.65
N LYS A 670 -2.40 -20.91 20.91
CA LYS A 670 -3.60 -20.08 20.93
C LYS A 670 -3.49 -19.06 22.06
N ALA A 671 -3.84 -17.80 21.80
CA ALA A 671 -3.59 -16.67 22.70
C ALA A 671 -4.16 -16.84 24.13
N ASN A 672 -5.20 -17.67 24.31
CA ASN A 672 -5.79 -17.98 25.62
C ASN A 672 -5.37 -19.33 26.23
N ASP A 673 -4.44 -20.07 25.61
CA ASP A 673 -3.86 -21.30 26.18
C ASP A 673 -2.64 -20.96 27.08
N PRO A 674 -2.49 -21.58 28.26
CA PRO A 674 -1.41 -21.28 29.20
C PRO A 674 -0.01 -21.75 28.74
N ALA A 675 0.05 -22.57 27.69
CA ALA A 675 1.28 -23.09 27.11
C ALA A 675 1.05 -23.45 25.62
N PRO A 676 2.08 -23.44 24.76
CA PRO A 676 1.96 -23.87 23.37
C PRO A 676 1.58 -25.35 23.28
N ARG A 677 0.61 -25.69 22.42
CA ARG A 677 0.28 -27.09 22.08
C ARG A 677 1.37 -27.71 21.22
N ASN A 678 1.94 -26.91 20.32
CA ASN A 678 3.12 -27.23 19.55
C ASN A 678 4.09 -26.03 19.66
N PRO A 679 5.23 -26.17 20.35
CA PRO A 679 6.22 -25.09 20.47
C PRO A 679 6.67 -24.58 19.10
N ARG A 680 6.85 -23.27 18.96
CA ARG A 680 7.27 -22.66 17.70
C ARG A 680 8.71 -23.06 17.36
N ILE A 681 8.93 -23.54 16.14
CA ILE A 681 10.23 -24.01 15.64
C ILE A 681 11.02 -22.85 15.00
N GLY A 682 12.36 -22.90 15.09
CA GLY A 682 13.25 -21.92 14.45
C GLY A 682 13.44 -22.15 12.95
N ARG A 683 14.00 -21.13 12.26
CA ARG A 683 14.19 -21.07 10.80
C ARG A 683 14.67 -22.38 10.17
N ILE A 684 15.81 -22.91 10.62
CA ILE A 684 16.47 -24.09 10.04
C ILE A 684 15.50 -25.27 9.89
N ARG A 685 14.78 -25.64 10.96
CA ARG A 685 13.82 -26.75 10.94
C ARG A 685 12.61 -26.47 10.04
N PHE A 686 12.16 -25.21 9.95
CA PHE A 686 11.09 -24.85 9.04
C PHE A 686 11.54 -24.88 7.56
N CYS A 687 12.76 -24.44 7.25
CA CYS A 687 13.37 -24.59 5.93
C CYS A 687 13.52 -26.06 5.54
N GLU A 688 13.91 -26.96 6.45
CA GLU A 688 13.89 -28.41 6.23
C GLU A 688 12.48 -28.95 5.92
N GLN A 689 11.45 -28.45 6.61
CA GLN A 689 10.05 -28.82 6.35
C GLN A 689 9.57 -28.31 4.98
N VAL A 690 9.91 -27.09 4.58
CA VAL A 690 9.63 -26.58 3.22
C VAL A 690 10.35 -27.42 2.17
N ALA A 691 11.62 -27.79 2.39
CA ALA A 691 12.36 -28.66 1.47
C ALA A 691 11.72 -30.06 1.33
N LYS A 692 11.22 -30.64 2.43
CA LYS A 692 10.45 -31.90 2.40
C LYS A 692 9.11 -31.73 1.68
N MET A 693 8.37 -30.67 1.97
CA MET A 693 7.10 -30.32 1.33
C MET A 693 7.27 -30.22 -0.20
N ASN A 694 8.23 -29.41 -0.66
CA ASN A 694 8.53 -29.24 -2.08
C ASN A 694 8.89 -30.56 -2.77
N LYS A 695 9.61 -31.46 -2.08
CA LYS A 695 10.02 -32.77 -2.59
C LYS A 695 8.89 -33.81 -2.58
N SER A 696 7.85 -33.64 -1.76
CA SER A 696 6.76 -34.61 -1.60
C SER A 696 5.98 -34.87 -2.89
N GLY A 697 5.83 -33.85 -3.74
CA GLY A 697 5.04 -33.92 -4.97
C GLY A 697 3.54 -34.11 -4.76
N LEU A 698 3.04 -34.00 -3.52
CA LEU A 698 1.60 -34.11 -3.22
C LEU A 698 0.83 -32.90 -3.76
N ASP A 699 -0.44 -33.12 -4.13
CA ASP A 699 -1.27 -32.13 -4.84
C ASP A 699 -1.33 -30.78 -4.11
N TRP A 700 -1.61 -30.81 -2.80
CA TRP A 700 -1.73 -29.62 -1.96
C TRP A 700 -0.56 -29.49 -0.97
N GLN A 701 0.29 -28.49 -1.17
CA GLN A 701 1.41 -28.14 -0.29
C GLN A 701 1.01 -26.92 0.57
N LEU A 702 0.55 -27.18 1.79
CA LEU A 702 -0.21 -26.22 2.59
C LEU A 702 0.57 -25.67 3.78
N VAL A 703 0.47 -24.36 3.98
CA VAL A 703 1.01 -23.65 5.15
C VAL A 703 -0.14 -23.20 6.06
N VAL A 704 -0.15 -23.71 7.29
CA VAL A 704 -1.01 -23.26 8.39
C VAL A 704 -0.16 -22.40 9.32
N SER A 705 -0.23 -21.06 9.25
CA SER A 705 -1.04 -20.21 8.36
C SER A 705 -0.22 -19.00 7.91
N PHE A 706 -0.72 -18.20 6.94
CA PHE A 706 -0.09 -16.92 6.64
C PHE A 706 -0.13 -16.00 7.86
N ASN A 707 -1.32 -15.63 8.33
CA ASN A 707 -1.49 -14.57 9.33
C ASN A 707 -2.48 -14.89 10.46
N GLU A 708 -2.65 -16.16 10.88
CA GLU A 708 -3.50 -16.46 12.03
C GLU A 708 -2.76 -16.24 13.36
N TRP A 709 -2.79 -14.99 13.81
CA TRP A 709 -2.13 -14.52 15.02
C TRP A 709 -2.78 -15.06 16.31
N GLY A 710 -4.08 -15.36 16.29
CA GLY A 710 -4.87 -15.86 17.42
C GLY A 710 -4.56 -17.31 17.78
N GLU A 711 -4.28 -18.18 16.81
CA GLU A 711 -3.74 -19.53 17.01
C GLU A 711 -2.21 -19.57 17.16
N GLY A 712 -1.53 -18.45 16.87
CA GLY A 712 -0.08 -18.35 16.88
C GLY A 712 0.60 -19.19 15.80
N THR A 713 -0.11 -19.50 14.71
CA THR A 713 0.36 -20.33 13.57
C THR A 713 0.96 -19.50 12.42
N ALA A 714 0.83 -18.17 12.48
CA ALA A 714 1.28 -17.24 11.43
C ALA A 714 2.75 -17.42 10.99
N VAL A 715 3.00 -17.30 9.68
CA VAL A 715 4.32 -17.15 9.05
C VAL A 715 4.61 -15.72 8.56
N GLU A 716 3.59 -14.84 8.49
CA GLU A 716 3.72 -13.40 8.20
C GLU A 716 4.82 -12.76 9.05
N SER A 717 5.56 -11.80 8.49
CA SER A 717 6.72 -11.18 9.14
C SER A 717 6.38 -10.60 10.52
N ALA A 718 7.01 -11.13 11.58
CA ALA A 718 6.89 -10.61 12.95
C ALA A 718 8.21 -10.01 13.45
N VAL A 719 8.10 -9.28 14.56
CA VAL A 719 9.25 -8.84 15.37
C VAL A 719 10.03 -10.05 15.92
N GLU A 720 9.32 -11.13 16.27
CA GLU A 720 9.91 -12.33 16.89
C GLU A 720 10.70 -13.23 15.91
N TRP A 721 10.52 -13.06 14.60
CA TRP A 721 11.23 -13.83 13.55
C TRP A 721 11.62 -12.94 12.36
N GLY A 722 11.97 -11.68 12.64
CA GLY A 722 12.41 -10.73 11.62
C GLY A 722 13.71 -11.17 10.95
N SER A 723 13.79 -10.96 9.64
CA SER A 723 14.95 -11.34 8.81
C SER A 723 15.43 -10.16 7.96
N ALA A 724 16.60 -10.32 7.33
CA ALA A 724 17.22 -9.28 6.51
C ALA A 724 16.48 -8.98 5.19
N SER A 725 15.53 -9.81 4.77
CA SER A 725 14.68 -9.54 3.61
C SER A 725 13.52 -8.57 3.90
N GLY A 726 13.18 -8.39 5.17
CA GLY A 726 11.96 -7.70 5.61
C GLY A 726 10.70 -8.58 5.65
N TYR A 727 10.75 -9.81 5.12
CA TYR A 727 9.61 -10.74 5.09
C TYR A 727 9.60 -11.77 6.24
N GLY A 728 10.70 -11.88 7.00
CA GLY A 728 10.81 -12.77 8.14
C GLY A 728 11.28 -14.18 7.78
N ASP A 729 11.86 -14.88 8.76
CA ASP A 729 12.57 -16.15 8.59
C ASP A 729 11.71 -17.24 7.91
N TYR A 730 10.39 -17.28 8.16
CA TYR A 730 9.51 -18.30 7.61
C TYR A 730 9.17 -18.06 6.13
N LEU A 731 8.90 -16.81 5.73
CA LEU A 731 8.68 -16.47 4.32
C LEU A 731 9.98 -16.58 3.52
N ASP A 732 11.12 -16.30 4.13
CA ASP A 732 12.44 -16.57 3.54
C ASP A 732 12.65 -18.07 3.27
N CYS A 733 12.33 -18.94 4.23
CA CYS A 733 12.34 -20.40 3.99
C CYS A 733 11.42 -20.85 2.86
N LEU A 734 10.25 -20.21 2.70
CA LEU A 734 9.32 -20.50 1.62
C LEU A 734 9.85 -20.00 0.25
N HIS A 735 10.54 -18.85 0.25
CA HIS A 735 11.21 -18.31 -0.93
C HIS A 735 12.37 -19.19 -1.42
N ASP A 736 13.32 -19.53 -0.53
CA ASP A 736 14.48 -20.36 -0.87
C ASP A 736 14.97 -21.19 0.35
N PRO A 737 14.45 -22.42 0.54
CA PRO A 737 14.82 -23.25 1.69
C PRO A 737 16.27 -23.76 1.65
N ILE A 738 16.97 -23.63 0.51
CA ILE A 738 18.37 -24.05 0.38
C ILE A 738 19.30 -22.91 0.82
N ARG A 739 18.95 -21.67 0.50
CA ARG A 739 19.73 -20.47 0.86
C ARG A 739 19.55 -20.04 2.32
N PHE A 740 18.36 -20.25 2.89
CA PHE A 740 18.00 -19.76 4.22
C PHE A 740 17.98 -20.84 5.32
N GLY A 741 18.08 -22.12 4.92
CA GLY A 741 18.12 -23.29 5.81
C GLY A 741 19.49 -23.65 6.37
#